data_AF-A0AAN8KS32-F1
#
_entry.id   AF-A0AAN8KS32-F1
#
_cell.length_a   1.000
_cell.length_b   1.000
_cell.length_c   1.000
_cell.angle_alpha   90.00
_cell.angle_beta   90.00
_cell.angle_gamma   90.00
#
_symmetry.space_group_name_H-M   'P 1'
#
loop_
_entity.id
_entity.type
_entity.pdbx_description
1 polymer ?
#
loop_
_entity_poly.entity_id
_entity_poly.type
_entity_poly.pdbx_seq_one_letter_code
_entity_poly.pdbx_strand_id
1 'polypeptide(L)'
;MNARAISQMKNHKVTREENVATFRGSEYFCYDLSQNPIQSSSDEITLSFKTWQRNGLLLHTGKSADYVNLALKDGAVSLVINLGSGAFEAIVEPVNGKFNDNGWHDIKVTRNLRQQSGIGHAMVTISVDGILTTTGYTQEDYTMLGSDDFFYVGGSPSTADLPGSPVSNNFMGCLKEVVYKNNDIRLELSRLARIIDPKMKLQGDVVFKCENVPTLDPINFESPDSYLSLPKWNTKRVGSISFDFRTSEPNGLILFTHGKAQDRWDAAGKKNNKVDFFAVELLDAGLYLLLDMGSGTIKVKATQSKVNDGAWHHVDIQRDGRSGIISVDSRRTPFTASGENEILDLEGDLYLGGLPDNRVGLVLPTELWTAMLNYGYVGCIRDLFIDGRSKNIRAISESQNTTGIRPTCSKMTGKQCDSKPCKNNGVCKEGWNRFICDCTGTGFWANTCEREASILSYDGSMYMKVVMPAVMHTEAEDVSLRFMSQRAFGLLMAATSRDSADTLRLELDSGRVKLTVNLDCVRINCNTSKGPETRYAGQKLNDNDWHSVRVVRRGKNFKLTVDEDVAEGQMAGDHTRLEFHNIETGILTEKRFISSSPSSFIGHLQGLKFNGMFYIDMCKNGDIDFCELNARFGMRSIIADPVTFKSKGSYLGLATLQAYTSMHLFFQFKTTSPDGFILFNSGDGNDFIAVELVKGFVHYVFDLGNGPSLLKGNSESALNDNQWHNVVITRDATNTHTLKVDAKSVTQNVNGAKNLDLKGDLFVAGLGPNMYQNLPKLVVSREGFQGCLASIDLNGRLPDLINDALFRSGQIERGCEGPSTTCQEDSCANMGVCIQQWENFTCDCTMTSYTGTQCNDQSQGFSNSELSQRVTDDM
;
A
#
# COMPACT_ATOMS: atom_id res chain seq x y z
N MET A 1 -26.88 101.66 28.61
CA MET A 1 -27.45 100.72 27.61
C MET A 1 -26.31 99.82 27.15
N ASN A 2 -26.40 98.49 27.02
CA ASN A 2 -27.41 97.52 27.46
C ASN A 2 -26.71 96.21 27.91
N ALA A 3 -27.50 95.24 28.42
CA ALA A 3 -27.04 94.11 29.23
C ALA A 3 -25.86 93.27 28.67
N ARG A 4 -24.98 92.87 29.59
CA ARG A 4 -23.96 91.82 29.43
C ARG A 4 -24.51 90.45 29.84
N ALA A 5 -24.01 89.41 29.17
CA ALA A 5 -23.71 88.06 29.69
C ALA A 5 -24.85 87.11 30.09
N ILE A 6 -24.47 85.82 30.13
CA ILE A 6 -25.22 84.60 30.50
C ILE A 6 -26.09 83.99 29.39
N SER A 7 -25.48 83.15 28.55
CA SER A 7 -26.02 81.84 28.09
C SER A 7 -25.12 81.23 27.00
N GLN A 8 -24.09 80.47 27.40
CA GLN A 8 -23.51 79.31 26.68
C GLN A 8 -22.26 78.77 27.40
N MET A 9 -22.50 78.10 28.54
CA MET A 9 -21.59 77.08 29.06
C MET A 9 -22.36 75.77 29.10
N LYS A 10 -21.96 74.78 28.29
CA LYS A 10 -22.25 73.35 28.52
C LYS A 10 -21.42 72.43 27.64
N ASN A 11 -20.72 71.50 28.31
CA ASN A 11 -20.27 70.19 27.83
C ASN A 11 -19.28 70.15 26.64
N HIS A 12 -18.00 70.39 26.93
CA HIS A 12 -16.97 69.51 26.37
C HIS A 12 -17.09 68.13 27.06
N LYS A 13 -17.72 67.17 26.37
CA LYS A 13 -17.57 65.75 26.72
C LYS A 13 -16.17 65.33 26.27
N VAL A 14 -15.27 65.10 27.23
CA VAL A 14 -14.03 64.35 26.94
C VAL A 14 -14.46 62.92 26.58
N THR A 15 -14.31 62.55 25.31
CA THR A 15 -14.46 61.16 24.87
C THR A 15 -13.34 60.35 25.49
N ARG A 16 -13.68 59.54 26.51
CA ARG A 16 -12.76 58.58 27.11
C ARG A 16 -12.39 57.55 26.04
N GLU A 17 -11.12 57.53 25.63
CA GLU A 17 -10.61 56.53 24.69
C GLU A 17 -10.78 55.13 25.28
N GLU A 18 -11.37 54.21 24.52
CA GLU A 18 -11.48 52.80 24.91
C GLU A 18 -10.10 52.14 24.86
N ASN A 19 -9.72 51.40 25.90
CA ASN A 19 -8.48 50.65 25.96
C ASN A 19 -8.71 49.29 25.29
N VAL A 20 -8.57 49.28 23.96
CA VAL A 20 -8.75 48.11 23.10
C VAL A 20 -7.45 47.72 22.41
N ALA A 21 -7.22 46.42 22.24
CA ALA A 21 -6.09 45.88 21.50
C ALA A 21 -6.51 44.72 20.58
N THR A 22 -5.80 44.59 19.45
CA THR A 22 -5.95 43.48 18.50
C THR A 22 -4.87 42.44 18.73
N PHE A 23 -5.28 41.17 18.71
CA PHE A 23 -4.46 39.97 18.82
C PHE A 23 -4.66 39.14 17.55
N ARG A 24 -3.57 38.61 16.97
CA ARG A 24 -3.54 37.82 15.73
C ARG A 24 -3.05 36.40 16.00
N GLY A 25 -3.02 35.97 17.27
CA GLY A 25 -2.67 34.62 17.71
C GLY A 25 -1.17 34.39 17.92
N SER A 26 -0.33 35.41 17.81
CA SER A 26 1.10 35.36 18.19
C SER A 26 1.49 36.40 19.25
N GLU A 27 0.59 37.32 19.55
CA GLU A 27 0.72 38.43 20.49
C GLU A 27 0.05 38.10 21.82
N TYR A 28 0.60 38.60 22.92
CA TYR A 28 -0.04 38.55 24.24
C TYR A 28 0.55 39.58 25.21
N PHE A 29 -0.18 39.86 26.28
CA PHE A 29 0.33 40.67 27.40
C PHE A 29 0.85 39.76 28.50
N CYS A 30 1.86 40.21 29.23
CA CYS A 30 2.44 39.53 30.37
C CYS A 30 2.74 40.58 31.46
N TYR A 31 1.93 40.62 32.52
CA TYR A 31 2.12 41.51 33.66
C TYR A 31 2.80 40.77 34.82
N ASP A 32 3.85 41.37 35.37
CA ASP A 32 4.68 40.79 36.43
C ASP A 32 4.09 41.02 37.83
N LEU A 33 3.71 39.92 38.50
CA LEU A 33 3.11 39.90 39.84
C LEU A 33 4.14 39.64 40.95
N SER A 34 5.39 39.29 40.64
CA SER A 34 6.41 38.86 41.62
C SER A 34 6.68 39.89 42.72
N GLN A 35 6.55 41.17 42.41
CA GLN A 35 6.73 42.25 43.37
C GLN A 35 5.45 42.57 44.18
N ASN A 36 4.27 42.34 43.60
CA ASN A 36 2.96 42.63 44.21
C ASN A 36 2.03 41.44 43.97
N PRO A 37 2.20 40.31 44.68
CA PRO A 37 1.39 39.13 44.45
C PRO A 37 -0.10 39.39 44.63
N ILE A 38 -0.92 38.73 43.81
CA ILE A 38 -2.36 38.64 44.04
C ILE A 38 -2.56 37.72 45.25
N GLN A 39 -3.13 38.28 46.31
CA GLN A 39 -3.76 37.54 47.38
C GLN A 39 -5.19 38.04 47.48
N SER A 40 -6.16 37.19 47.13
CA SER A 40 -7.54 37.64 46.93
C SER A 40 -8.55 36.66 47.50
N SER A 41 -9.40 37.14 48.41
CA SER A 41 -10.54 36.39 48.94
C SER A 41 -11.88 36.80 48.31
N SER A 42 -11.88 37.89 47.53
CA SER A 42 -12.97 38.34 46.67
C SER A 42 -12.39 39.18 45.53
N ASP A 43 -12.78 38.85 44.29
CA ASP A 43 -12.35 39.58 43.10
C ASP A 43 -13.45 39.68 42.03
N GLU A 44 -13.25 40.62 41.11
CA GLU A 44 -14.04 40.80 39.90
C GLU A 44 -13.11 40.95 38.70
N ILE A 45 -13.44 40.23 37.63
CA ILE A 45 -12.81 40.33 36.32
C ILE A 45 -13.86 40.86 35.35
N THR A 46 -13.50 41.87 34.56
CA THR A 46 -14.32 42.38 33.45
C THR A 46 -13.49 42.48 32.19
N LEU A 47 -14.05 42.11 31.05
CA LEU A 47 -13.52 42.40 29.72
C LEU A 47 -14.63 42.34 28.67
N SER A 48 -14.43 42.96 27.52
CA SER A 48 -15.19 42.61 26.31
C SER A 48 -14.27 41.93 25.30
N PHE A 49 -14.79 40.95 24.56
CA PHE A 49 -14.08 40.27 23.48
C PHE A 49 -14.86 40.33 22.16
N LYS A 50 -14.14 40.17 21.05
CA LYS A 50 -14.69 40.13 19.68
C LYS A 50 -13.83 39.24 18.80
N THR A 51 -14.39 38.17 18.23
CA THR A 51 -13.63 37.19 17.44
C THR A 51 -14.47 36.39 16.45
N TRP A 52 -13.82 35.78 15.46
CA TRP A 52 -14.36 34.68 14.64
C TRP A 52 -13.94 33.28 15.13
N GLN A 53 -12.91 33.18 15.99
CA GLN A 53 -12.35 31.90 16.43
C GLN A 53 -13.19 31.23 17.50
N ARG A 54 -13.27 29.89 17.46
CA ARG A 54 -13.99 29.08 18.47
C ARG A 54 -13.18 28.85 19.74
N ASN A 55 -11.85 28.83 19.60
CA ASN A 55 -10.89 28.50 20.63
C ASN A 55 -9.89 29.65 20.80
N GLY A 56 -9.56 30.01 22.04
CA GLY A 56 -8.55 31.03 22.32
C GLY A 56 -8.52 31.51 23.78
N LEU A 57 -7.32 31.61 24.35
CA LEU A 57 -7.11 32.11 25.72
C LEU A 57 -7.40 33.61 25.84
N LEU A 58 -8.40 33.99 26.62
CA LEU A 58 -8.72 35.40 26.89
C LEU A 58 -7.79 35.96 27.98
N LEU A 59 -7.64 35.25 29.09
CA LEU A 59 -6.65 35.53 30.14
C LEU A 59 -6.33 34.33 31.03
N HIS A 60 -5.18 34.38 31.68
CA HIS A 60 -4.76 33.42 32.71
C HIS A 60 -3.87 34.07 33.77
N THR A 61 -4.00 33.66 35.03
CA THR A 61 -2.98 33.92 36.05
C THR A 61 -2.93 32.78 37.06
N GLY A 62 -1.76 32.55 37.65
CA GLY A 62 -1.53 31.53 38.67
C GLY A 62 -0.67 30.35 38.19
N LYS A 63 -0.23 29.54 39.15
CA LYS A 63 0.67 28.39 38.98
C LYS A 63 0.22 27.23 39.88
N SER A 64 0.57 26.01 39.47
CA SER A 64 0.28 24.77 40.22
C SER A 64 -1.23 24.60 40.49
N ALA A 65 -1.69 24.83 41.72
CA ALA A 65 -3.06 24.58 42.15
C ALA A 65 -3.90 25.86 42.38
N ASP A 66 -3.26 27.04 42.37
CA ASP A 66 -3.94 28.33 42.47
C ASP A 66 -3.92 29.02 41.11
N TYR A 67 -5.08 29.17 40.48
CA TYR A 67 -5.19 29.82 39.16
C TYR A 67 -6.61 30.27 38.80
N VAL A 68 -6.66 31.21 37.85
CA VAL A 68 -7.86 31.59 37.11
C VAL A 68 -7.53 31.53 35.62
N ASN A 69 -8.30 30.73 34.87
CA ASN A 69 -8.23 30.63 33.42
C ASN A 69 -9.58 31.03 32.82
N LEU A 70 -9.57 31.91 31.81
CA LEU A 70 -10.75 32.32 31.06
C LEU A 70 -10.44 32.24 29.57
N ALA A 71 -11.20 31.44 28.83
CA ALA A 71 -10.97 31.14 27.42
C ALA A 71 -12.28 31.01 26.64
N LEU A 72 -12.20 31.12 25.32
CA LEU A 72 -13.21 30.53 24.44
C LEU A 72 -12.84 29.08 24.16
N LYS A 73 -13.83 28.20 24.22
CA LYS A 73 -13.72 26.76 23.96
C LYS A 73 -14.93 26.32 23.15
N ASP A 74 -14.72 25.78 21.95
CA ASP A 74 -15.74 25.34 21.00
C ASP A 74 -16.84 26.39 20.69
N GLY A 75 -16.52 27.68 20.88
CA GLY A 75 -17.44 28.81 20.71
C GLY A 75 -18.26 29.17 21.95
N ALA A 76 -18.03 28.50 23.08
CA ALA A 76 -18.57 28.82 24.40
C ALA A 76 -17.52 29.54 25.28
N VAL A 77 -17.95 30.30 26.29
CA VAL A 77 -17.04 30.93 27.26
C VAL A 77 -16.76 29.94 28.39
N SER A 78 -15.50 29.54 28.56
CA SER A 78 -15.04 28.61 29.58
C SER A 78 -14.26 29.34 30.67
N LEU A 79 -14.66 29.17 31.91
CA LEU A 79 -13.99 29.68 33.12
C LEU A 79 -13.56 28.50 33.99
N VAL A 80 -12.29 28.48 34.39
CA VAL A 80 -11.76 27.54 35.38
C VAL A 80 -11.08 28.32 36.51
N ILE A 81 -11.47 28.07 37.75
CA ILE A 81 -10.86 28.68 38.95
C ILE A 81 -10.49 27.57 39.92
N ASN A 82 -9.23 27.52 40.34
CA ASN A 82 -8.78 26.66 41.44
C ASN A 82 -8.10 27.51 42.51
N LEU A 83 -8.35 27.16 43.78
CA LEU A 83 -7.85 27.83 44.98
C LEU A 83 -7.04 26.84 45.86
N GLY A 84 -6.35 25.89 45.24
CA GLY A 84 -5.50 24.92 45.92
C GLY A 84 -6.14 23.56 46.23
N SER A 85 -7.48 23.46 46.27
CA SER A 85 -8.22 22.27 46.74
C SER A 85 -9.24 21.70 45.74
N GLY A 86 -9.35 22.26 44.53
CA GLY A 86 -10.15 21.69 43.45
C GLY A 86 -10.79 22.76 42.58
N ALA A 87 -10.81 22.50 41.27
CA ALA A 87 -11.30 23.46 40.30
C ALA A 87 -12.84 23.58 40.31
N PHE A 88 -13.31 24.82 40.24
CA PHE A 88 -14.62 25.17 39.72
C PHE A 88 -14.52 25.38 38.21
N GLU A 89 -15.30 24.63 37.45
CA GLU A 89 -15.44 24.77 35.99
C GLU A 89 -16.84 25.29 35.65
N ALA A 90 -16.91 26.31 34.80
CA ALA A 90 -18.15 26.82 34.23
C ALA A 90 -18.01 27.03 32.72
N ILE A 91 -18.97 26.52 31.97
CA ILE A 91 -19.14 26.80 30.54
C ILE A 91 -20.43 27.60 30.38
N VAL A 92 -20.34 28.74 29.70
CA VAL A 92 -21.49 29.54 29.29
C VAL A 92 -21.63 29.38 27.77
N GLU A 93 -22.76 28.80 27.35
CA GLU A 93 -23.10 28.64 25.93
C GLU A 93 -24.07 29.76 25.48
N PRO A 94 -24.01 30.18 24.19
CA PRO A 94 -24.93 31.17 23.65
C PRO A 94 -26.32 30.55 23.43
N VAL A 95 -27.36 31.10 24.07
CA VAL A 95 -28.74 30.62 23.93
C VAL A 95 -29.31 30.87 22.52
N ASN A 96 -28.90 31.96 21.87
CA ASN A 96 -29.20 32.27 20.48
C ASN A 96 -27.94 32.85 19.82
N GLY A 97 -27.61 32.40 18.61
CA GLY A 97 -26.42 32.87 17.89
C GLY A 97 -25.14 32.14 18.29
N LYS A 98 -24.01 32.85 18.29
CA LYS A 98 -22.67 32.34 18.61
C LYS A 98 -21.82 33.46 19.20
N PHE A 99 -20.93 33.16 20.16
CA PHE A 99 -19.98 34.16 20.67
C PHE A 99 -18.82 34.48 19.72
N ASN A 100 -18.61 33.64 18.71
CA ASN A 100 -17.59 33.83 17.67
C ASN A 100 -18.20 34.40 16.37
N ASP A 101 -19.14 35.33 16.50
CA ASP A 101 -19.83 36.03 15.40
C ASP A 101 -19.17 37.36 15.00
N ASN A 102 -18.03 37.70 15.63
CA ASN A 102 -17.33 38.98 15.53
C ASN A 102 -18.19 40.19 15.95
N GLY A 103 -19.21 39.98 16.78
CA GLY A 103 -19.81 40.98 17.66
C GLY A 103 -18.88 41.34 18.83
N TRP A 104 -19.33 42.25 19.69
CA TRP A 104 -18.70 42.49 20.99
C TRP A 104 -19.53 41.78 22.06
N HIS A 105 -18.88 40.95 22.88
CA HIS A 105 -19.50 40.30 24.02
C HIS A 105 -18.82 40.70 25.32
N ASP A 106 -19.61 41.01 26.34
CA ASP A 106 -19.14 41.47 27.65
C ASP A 106 -19.07 40.30 28.63
N ILE A 107 -17.88 39.98 29.15
CA ILE A 107 -17.70 39.01 30.23
C ILE A 107 -17.51 39.76 31.55
N LYS A 108 -18.28 39.37 32.56
CA LYS A 108 -18.03 39.71 33.96
C LYS A 108 -18.01 38.45 34.81
N VAL A 109 -16.92 38.26 35.55
CA VAL A 109 -16.78 37.24 36.60
C VAL A 109 -16.69 37.93 37.95
N THR A 110 -17.40 37.42 38.95
CA THR A 110 -17.28 37.86 40.35
C THR A 110 -17.10 36.64 41.25
N ARG A 111 -16.06 36.63 42.08
CA ARG A 111 -15.88 35.68 43.18
C ARG A 111 -16.09 36.40 44.51
N ASN A 112 -16.97 35.85 45.34
CA ASN A 112 -17.25 36.36 46.69
C ASN A 112 -17.20 35.21 47.68
N LEU A 113 -16.42 35.38 48.74
CA LEU A 113 -16.46 34.54 49.93
C LEU A 113 -17.89 34.50 50.52
N ARG A 114 -18.42 33.31 50.77
CA ARG A 114 -19.63 33.10 51.57
C ARG A 114 -19.35 32.05 52.64
N GLN A 115 -19.54 32.43 53.90
CA GLN A 115 -19.54 31.49 55.01
C GLN A 115 -20.91 30.81 55.08
N GLN A 116 -20.94 29.49 55.04
CA GLN A 116 -22.14 28.68 55.21
C GLN A 116 -21.84 27.56 56.20
N SER A 117 -22.61 27.48 57.29
CA SER A 117 -22.44 26.46 58.35
C SER A 117 -21.06 26.40 59.02
N GLY A 118 -20.30 27.50 59.01
CA GLY A 118 -18.96 27.59 59.60
C GLY A 118 -17.80 27.29 58.64
N ILE A 119 -18.10 26.82 57.41
CA ILE A 119 -17.13 26.60 56.35
C ILE A 119 -17.20 27.76 55.35
N GLY A 120 -16.04 28.23 54.86
CA GLY A 120 -15.97 29.30 53.86
C GLY A 120 -15.91 28.71 52.45
N HIS A 121 -16.92 28.98 51.63
CA HIS A 121 -16.93 28.60 50.22
C HIS A 121 -16.80 29.86 49.34
N ALA A 122 -15.99 29.82 48.29
CA ALA A 122 -15.92 30.93 47.34
C ALA A 122 -17.02 30.78 46.28
N MET A 123 -18.05 31.63 46.35
CA MET A 123 -19.13 31.66 45.36
C MET A 123 -18.65 32.40 44.11
N VAL A 124 -18.58 31.70 42.99
CA VAL A 124 -18.21 32.24 41.68
C VAL A 124 -19.49 32.49 40.88
N THR A 125 -19.56 33.62 40.19
CA THR A 125 -20.60 33.89 39.19
C THR A 125 -19.94 34.45 37.94
N ILE A 126 -20.18 33.82 36.79
CA ILE A 126 -19.83 34.33 35.47
C ILE A 126 -21.11 34.81 34.78
N SER A 127 -21.01 35.94 34.10
CA SER A 127 -22.06 36.49 33.24
C SER A 127 -21.49 36.87 31.88
N VAL A 128 -22.20 36.51 30.81
CA VAL A 128 -21.93 36.96 29.44
C VAL A 128 -23.11 37.82 28.96
N ASP A 129 -22.79 38.98 28.40
CA ASP A 129 -23.71 40.03 27.94
C ASP A 129 -24.73 40.50 29.00
N GLY A 130 -24.41 40.28 30.28
CA GLY A 130 -25.27 40.61 31.42
C GLY A 130 -26.56 39.78 31.55
N ILE A 131 -26.80 38.84 30.63
CA ILE A 131 -28.04 38.03 30.56
C ILE A 131 -27.75 36.56 30.90
N LEU A 132 -26.66 36.01 30.37
CA LEU A 132 -26.33 34.59 30.49
C LEU A 132 -25.46 34.38 31.73
N THR A 133 -26.05 33.88 32.81
CA THR A 133 -25.37 33.77 34.13
C THR A 133 -25.26 32.33 34.61
N THR A 134 -24.05 31.93 35.01
CA THR A 134 -23.78 30.66 35.70
C THR A 134 -23.13 30.95 37.05
N THR A 135 -23.69 30.36 38.12
CA THR A 135 -23.20 30.51 39.49
C THR A 135 -22.85 29.14 40.07
N GLY A 136 -21.75 29.06 40.82
CA GLY A 136 -21.38 27.87 41.58
C GLY A 136 -20.35 28.19 42.67
N TYR A 137 -19.67 27.16 43.15
CA TYR A 137 -18.72 27.25 44.26
C TYR A 137 -17.44 26.50 43.92
N THR A 138 -16.31 26.99 44.43
CA THR A 138 -15.06 26.21 44.47
C THR A 138 -15.19 25.01 45.41
N GLN A 139 -14.34 24.01 45.20
CA GLN A 139 -14.31 22.82 46.05
C GLN A 139 -13.59 23.12 47.37
N GLU A 140 -13.99 22.41 48.43
CA GLU A 140 -13.45 22.51 49.80
C GLU A 140 -13.36 23.95 50.37
N ASP A 141 -12.49 24.11 51.37
CA ASP A 141 -12.48 25.21 52.34
C ASP A 141 -11.47 26.33 51.99
N TYR A 142 -10.71 26.19 50.90
CA TYR A 142 -9.75 27.20 50.49
C TYR A 142 -10.43 28.35 49.76
N THR A 143 -10.15 29.57 50.22
CA THR A 143 -10.92 30.76 49.82
C THR A 143 -10.05 31.90 49.30
N MET A 144 -8.72 31.74 49.27
CA MET A 144 -7.79 32.73 48.75
C MET A 144 -7.17 32.26 47.43
N LEU A 145 -7.15 33.13 46.43
CA LEU A 145 -6.35 32.98 45.23
C LEU A 145 -4.97 33.58 45.48
N GLY A 146 -3.91 32.77 45.37
CA GLY A 146 -2.53 33.21 45.35
C GLY A 146 -1.97 33.24 43.92
N SER A 147 -1.38 34.35 43.47
CA SER A 147 -0.60 34.39 42.23
C SER A 147 0.51 35.42 42.32
N ASP A 148 1.76 34.94 42.35
CA ASP A 148 3.00 35.70 42.48
C ASP A 148 3.86 35.68 41.19
N ASP A 149 3.32 35.17 40.08
CA ASP A 149 4.06 34.95 38.84
C ASP A 149 3.65 35.96 37.75
N PHE A 150 2.85 35.53 36.76
CA PHE A 150 2.41 36.38 35.65
C PHE A 150 0.90 36.44 35.50
N PHE A 151 0.42 37.56 34.96
CA PHE A 151 -0.93 37.72 34.43
C PHE A 151 -0.84 37.81 32.90
N TYR A 152 -1.37 36.78 32.23
CA TYR A 152 -1.42 36.67 30.78
C TYR A 152 -2.76 37.15 30.22
N VAL A 153 -2.75 37.86 29.08
CA VAL A 153 -3.96 38.30 28.38
C VAL A 153 -3.78 38.10 26.87
N GLY A 154 -4.78 37.49 26.23
CA GLY A 154 -4.81 37.20 24.79
C GLY A 154 -3.96 36.00 24.32
N GLY A 155 -3.16 35.41 25.21
CA GLY A 155 -2.30 34.27 24.88
C GLY A 155 -1.16 34.13 25.89
N SER A 156 -0.24 33.19 25.62
CA SER A 156 0.94 32.97 26.46
C SER A 156 2.11 32.39 25.64
N PRO A 157 3.29 32.14 26.25
CA PRO A 157 4.40 31.45 25.60
C PRO A 157 4.05 30.06 25.06
N SER A 158 3.22 29.32 25.81
CA SER A 158 2.53 28.06 25.44
C SER A 158 1.26 27.95 26.28
N THR A 159 0.09 27.99 25.63
CA THR A 159 -1.20 28.06 26.33
C THR A 159 -1.65 26.68 26.88
N ALA A 160 -1.17 25.59 26.28
CA ALA A 160 -1.44 24.23 26.76
C ALA A 160 -0.73 23.91 28.11
N ASP A 161 0.37 24.60 28.42
CA ASP A 161 1.16 24.43 29.65
C ASP A 161 0.49 25.08 30.87
N LEU A 162 -0.54 25.91 30.66
CA LEU A 162 -1.19 26.67 31.73
C LEU A 162 -2.17 25.78 32.51
N PRO A 163 -2.08 25.75 33.85
CA PRO A 163 -2.90 24.86 34.66
C PRO A 163 -4.40 25.21 34.51
N GLY A 164 -5.22 24.19 34.28
CA GLY A 164 -6.66 24.35 34.03
C GLY A 164 -7.03 24.98 32.69
N SER A 165 -6.10 25.19 31.75
CA SER A 165 -6.45 25.67 30.42
C SER A 165 -7.24 24.60 29.64
N PRO A 166 -8.46 24.92 29.14
CA PRO A 166 -9.27 23.98 28.38
C PRO A 166 -8.95 23.98 26.88
N VAL A 167 -8.02 24.84 26.43
CA VAL A 167 -7.61 25.04 25.03
C VAL A 167 -6.08 25.18 24.93
N SER A 168 -5.54 24.96 23.73
CA SER A 168 -4.13 25.17 23.41
C SER A 168 -3.84 26.50 22.70
N ASN A 169 -4.86 27.19 22.18
CA ASN A 169 -4.73 28.34 21.27
C ASN A 169 -4.57 29.69 21.98
N ASN A 170 -3.67 30.56 21.48
CA ASN A 170 -3.74 31.99 21.75
C ASN A 170 -4.94 32.63 21.04
N PHE A 171 -5.44 33.74 21.56
CA PHE A 171 -6.61 34.43 21.03
C PHE A 171 -6.31 35.18 19.73
N MET A 172 -7.28 35.16 18.81
CA MET A 172 -7.30 35.99 17.61
C MET A 172 -8.56 36.84 17.64
N GLY A 173 -8.45 38.17 17.62
CA GLY A 173 -9.58 39.07 17.74
C GLY A 173 -9.23 40.35 18.49
N CYS A 174 -10.23 41.05 19.01
CA CYS A 174 -10.06 42.23 19.85
C CYS A 174 -10.44 41.94 21.30
N LEU A 175 -9.65 42.44 22.25
CA LEU A 175 -10.03 42.52 23.67
C LEU A 175 -10.04 43.99 24.09
N LYS A 176 -11.03 44.41 24.88
CA LYS A 176 -11.07 45.74 25.48
C LYS A 176 -11.44 45.74 26.95
N GLU A 177 -11.00 46.79 27.65
CA GLU A 177 -11.30 47.05 29.06
C GLU A 177 -11.08 45.83 29.96
N VAL A 178 -9.99 45.08 29.71
CA VAL A 178 -9.56 43.95 30.55
C VAL A 178 -9.09 44.50 31.89
N VAL A 179 -9.84 44.19 32.94
CA VAL A 179 -9.60 44.65 34.31
C VAL A 179 -9.73 43.47 35.27
N TYR A 180 -8.73 43.32 36.15
CA TYR A 180 -8.83 42.54 37.38
C TYR A 180 -8.91 43.51 38.57
N LYS A 181 -9.82 43.30 39.51
CA LYS A 181 -9.83 44.02 40.79
C LYS A 181 -10.12 43.07 41.95
N ASN A 182 -9.46 43.28 43.08
CA ASN A 182 -9.85 42.77 44.39
C ASN A 182 -10.06 43.96 45.35
N ASN A 183 -9.99 43.74 46.66
CA ASN A 183 -10.13 44.81 47.65
C ASN A 183 -8.90 45.75 47.74
N ASP A 184 -7.72 45.27 47.38
CA ASP A 184 -6.43 45.94 47.61
C ASP A 184 -5.82 46.55 46.33
N ILE A 185 -6.04 45.91 45.18
CA ILE A 185 -5.48 46.28 43.88
C ILE A 185 -6.53 46.32 42.77
N ARG A 186 -6.32 47.23 41.82
CA ARG A 186 -7.08 47.35 40.57
C ARG A 186 -6.11 47.39 39.38
N LEU A 187 -6.00 46.27 38.68
CA LEU A 187 -5.15 46.10 37.50
C LEU A 187 -5.98 46.33 36.24
N GLU A 188 -5.88 47.54 35.66
CA GLU A 188 -6.49 47.86 34.37
C GLU A 188 -5.57 47.42 33.23
N LEU A 189 -5.44 46.11 33.03
CA LEU A 189 -4.44 45.47 32.17
C LEU A 189 -4.43 46.03 30.73
N SER A 190 -5.59 46.27 30.12
CA SER A 190 -5.66 46.93 28.80
C SER A 190 -5.08 48.35 28.78
N ARG A 191 -5.27 49.12 29.87
CA ARG A 191 -4.72 50.48 30.00
C ARG A 191 -3.21 50.44 30.28
N LEU A 192 -2.77 49.54 31.17
CA LEU A 192 -1.37 49.33 31.52
C LEU A 192 -0.53 48.89 30.32
N ALA A 193 -1.09 48.03 29.45
CA ALA A 193 -0.51 47.69 28.16
C ALA A 193 -0.38 48.92 27.24
N ARG A 194 -1.44 49.72 27.09
CA ARG A 194 -1.45 50.91 26.22
C ARG A 194 -0.45 51.99 26.64
N ILE A 195 -0.20 52.14 27.94
CA ILE A 195 0.80 53.10 28.46
C ILE A 195 2.21 52.51 28.63
N ILE A 196 2.40 51.22 28.31
CA ILE A 196 3.65 50.48 28.48
C ILE A 196 4.18 50.61 29.92
N ASP A 197 3.34 50.19 30.89
CA ASP A 197 3.72 50.15 32.30
C ASP A 197 5.01 49.31 32.51
N PRO A 198 5.95 49.71 33.40
CA PRO A 198 7.21 48.98 33.60
C PRO A 198 7.05 47.50 34.01
N LYS A 199 5.91 47.11 34.61
CA LYS A 199 5.59 45.72 34.95
C LYS A 199 4.90 44.95 33.82
N MET A 200 4.55 45.62 32.72
CA MET A 200 3.86 45.05 31.58
C MET A 200 4.82 44.78 30.41
N LYS A 201 4.91 43.52 30.00
CA LYS A 201 5.62 43.10 28.78
C LYS A 201 4.62 42.77 27.69
N LEU A 202 4.82 43.34 26.51
CA LEU A 202 4.05 43.04 25.30
C LEU A 202 4.88 42.08 24.45
N GLN A 203 4.32 40.92 24.10
CA GLN A 203 4.91 40.00 23.13
C GLN A 203 4.24 40.21 21.78
N GLY A 204 5.04 40.29 20.70
CA GLY A 204 4.54 40.49 19.33
C GLY A 204 4.14 41.94 19.03
N ASP A 205 3.58 42.17 17.85
CA ASP A 205 3.20 43.51 17.35
C ASP A 205 1.75 43.84 17.75
N VAL A 206 1.57 44.25 19.00
CA VAL A 206 0.27 44.61 19.58
C VAL A 206 -0.24 45.93 19.01
N VAL A 207 -1.41 45.89 18.37
CA VAL A 207 -2.06 47.08 17.82
C VAL A 207 -3.17 47.58 18.75
N PHE A 208 -3.01 48.78 19.32
CA PHE A 208 -3.95 49.42 20.27
C PHE A 208 -5.17 50.11 19.62
N LYS A 209 -5.84 49.38 18.75
CA LYS A 209 -7.18 49.67 18.17
C LYS A 209 -7.79 48.32 17.78
N CYS A 210 -9.11 48.21 17.66
CA CYS A 210 -9.72 46.99 17.10
C CYS A 210 -9.65 47.03 15.57
N GLU A 211 -8.78 46.21 14.99
CA GLU A 211 -8.73 45.94 13.55
C GLU A 211 -9.56 44.70 13.23
N ASN A 212 -10.00 44.56 11.98
CA ASN A 212 -10.66 43.33 11.56
C ASN A 212 -9.60 42.23 11.43
N VAL A 213 -9.63 41.24 12.31
CA VAL A 213 -8.78 40.04 12.23
C VAL A 213 -9.48 39.05 11.29
N PRO A 214 -8.95 38.80 10.08
CA PRO A 214 -9.56 37.83 9.17
C PRO A 214 -9.46 36.42 9.77
N THR A 215 -10.45 35.58 9.45
CA THR A 215 -10.30 34.12 9.59
C THR A 215 -9.07 33.67 8.81
N LEU A 216 -8.29 32.75 9.35
CA LEU A 216 -7.15 32.18 8.63
C LEU A 216 -7.70 31.39 7.45
N ASP A 217 -7.48 31.90 6.25
CA ASP A 217 -8.10 31.31 5.07
C ASP A 217 -7.59 29.89 4.81
N PRO A 218 -8.49 28.95 4.46
CA PRO A 218 -8.14 27.57 4.24
C PRO A 218 -7.33 27.39 2.95
N ILE A 219 -6.38 26.46 2.98
CA ILE A 219 -5.74 25.91 1.77
C ILE A 219 -6.40 24.60 1.38
N ASN A 220 -6.25 24.21 0.11
CA ASN A 220 -6.75 22.95 -0.45
C ASN A 220 -5.63 22.23 -1.21
N PHE A 221 -5.23 21.07 -0.73
CA PHE A 221 -4.33 20.14 -1.43
C PHE A 221 -5.14 19.40 -2.50
N GLU A 222 -4.71 19.48 -3.75
CA GLU A 222 -5.38 18.93 -4.95
C GLU A 222 -4.80 17.59 -5.41
N SER A 223 -3.56 17.29 -5.01
CA SER A 223 -2.80 16.09 -5.40
C SER A 223 -2.05 15.49 -4.21
N PRO A 224 -1.88 14.15 -4.14
CA PRO A 224 -1.16 13.50 -3.03
C PRO A 224 0.31 13.93 -2.91
N ASP A 225 0.92 14.37 -4.00
CA ASP A 225 2.34 14.76 -4.03
C ASP A 225 2.55 16.21 -3.54
N SER A 226 1.47 16.94 -3.23
CA SER A 226 1.51 18.30 -2.72
C SER A 226 1.80 18.34 -1.21
N TYR A 227 2.75 19.18 -0.81
CA TYR A 227 3.11 19.38 0.60
C TYR A 227 3.48 20.85 0.88
N LEU A 228 3.51 21.22 2.16
CA LEU A 228 4.19 22.42 2.65
C LEU A 228 5.29 22.02 3.64
N SER A 229 6.43 22.70 3.57
CA SER A 229 7.39 22.72 4.67
C SER A 229 6.98 23.81 5.67
N LEU A 230 6.86 23.45 6.95
CA LEU A 230 6.61 24.38 8.05
C LEU A 230 7.86 24.50 8.93
N PRO A 231 8.09 25.67 9.57
CA PRO A 231 9.21 25.84 10.49
C PRO A 231 9.23 24.77 11.59
N LYS A 232 10.44 24.30 11.94
CA LYS A 232 10.71 23.32 13.02
C LYS A 232 9.79 23.53 14.23
N TRP A 233 9.12 22.46 14.65
CA TRP A 233 8.42 22.42 15.93
C TRP A 233 9.44 22.30 17.06
N ASN A 234 9.57 23.35 17.87
CA ASN A 234 10.57 23.45 18.94
C ASN A 234 10.06 22.94 20.30
N THR A 235 9.19 21.92 20.30
CA THR A 235 8.82 21.19 21.50
C THR A 235 10.01 20.43 22.08
N LYS A 236 9.99 20.18 23.40
CA LYS A 236 10.90 19.23 24.06
C LYS A 236 10.11 18.28 24.95
N ARG A 237 9.62 18.79 26.09
CA ARG A 237 8.77 18.05 27.03
C ARG A 237 7.28 18.31 26.79
N VAL A 238 6.90 19.59 26.74
CA VAL A 238 5.52 20.01 26.49
C VAL A 238 5.40 20.55 25.05
N GLY A 239 4.23 20.39 24.44
CA GLY A 239 3.93 20.95 23.13
C GLY A 239 2.48 20.74 22.71
N SER A 240 2.01 21.57 21.79
CA SER A 240 0.65 21.43 21.23
C SER A 240 0.59 21.75 19.74
N ILE A 241 -0.30 21.05 19.03
CA ILE A 241 -0.66 21.33 17.64
C ILE A 241 -2.18 21.20 17.51
N SER A 242 -2.84 22.22 16.97
CA SER A 242 -4.25 22.14 16.59
C SER A 242 -4.49 22.65 15.17
N PHE A 243 -5.44 22.05 14.47
CA PHE A 243 -5.83 22.41 13.10
C PHE A 243 -7.23 21.88 12.77
N ASP A 244 -7.87 22.51 11.79
CA ASP A 244 -9.09 22.01 11.16
C ASP A 244 -8.73 21.30 9.85
N PHE A 245 -9.32 20.13 9.59
CA PHE A 245 -9.20 19.42 8.30
C PHE A 245 -10.55 19.00 7.73
N ARG A 246 -10.57 18.73 6.41
CA ARG A 246 -11.78 18.36 5.66
C ARG A 246 -11.42 17.62 4.37
N THR A 247 -11.86 16.37 4.22
CA THR A 247 -11.67 15.57 3.00
C THR A 247 -12.78 14.55 2.78
N SER A 248 -12.86 13.98 1.58
CA SER A 248 -13.59 12.74 1.26
C SER A 248 -12.67 11.53 1.06
N GLU A 249 -11.35 11.73 1.02
CA GLU A 249 -10.41 10.64 0.76
C GLU A 249 -10.16 9.81 2.03
N PRO A 250 -10.03 8.47 1.93
CA PRO A 250 -9.89 7.61 3.10
C PRO A 250 -8.47 7.56 3.66
N ASN A 251 -7.46 7.95 2.88
CA ASN A 251 -6.05 7.83 3.22
C ASN A 251 -5.32 9.14 2.95
N GLY A 252 -4.31 9.47 3.77
CA GLY A 252 -3.47 10.64 3.54
C GLY A 252 -2.59 11.00 4.73
N LEU A 253 -1.31 11.29 4.47
CA LEU A 253 -0.39 11.84 5.48
C LEU A 253 -0.69 13.32 5.71
N ILE A 254 -1.10 13.68 6.93
CA ILE A 254 -1.49 15.06 7.26
C ILE A 254 -0.30 15.84 7.83
N LEU A 255 0.40 15.28 8.82
CA LEU A 255 1.59 15.89 9.44
C LEU A 255 2.71 14.85 9.57
N PHE A 256 3.96 15.27 9.34
CA PHE A 256 5.14 14.46 9.64
C PHE A 256 6.37 15.30 9.97
N THR A 257 7.14 14.87 10.96
CA THR A 257 8.48 15.40 11.28
C THR A 257 9.29 14.37 12.07
N HIS A 258 10.61 14.41 11.98
CA HIS A 258 11.50 13.45 12.63
C HIS A 258 12.77 14.09 13.19
N GLY A 259 13.39 13.45 14.18
CA GLY A 259 14.68 13.81 14.75
C GLY A 259 15.87 13.37 13.89
N LYS A 260 17.07 13.62 14.38
CA LYS A 260 18.28 13.00 13.81
C LYS A 260 18.23 11.47 13.96
N ALA A 261 18.77 10.76 12.96
CA ALA A 261 19.05 9.33 13.09
C ALA A 261 19.99 9.13 14.30
N GLN A 262 19.55 8.37 15.29
CA GLN A 262 20.36 8.11 16.47
C GLN A 262 21.52 7.17 16.07
N ASP A 263 22.76 7.57 16.35
CA ASP A 263 23.95 6.70 16.19
C ASP A 263 23.99 5.63 17.30
N ARG A 264 22.95 4.79 17.34
CA ARG A 264 22.84 3.64 18.24
C ARG A 264 22.94 2.36 17.43
N TRP A 265 23.85 1.48 17.85
CA TRP A 265 23.86 0.10 17.41
C TRP A 265 22.80 -0.69 18.20
N ASP A 266 22.08 -1.56 17.53
CA ASP A 266 21.23 -2.54 18.22
C ASP A 266 22.09 -3.63 18.89
N ALA A 267 21.44 -4.51 19.66
CA ALA A 267 22.11 -5.63 20.34
C ALA A 267 22.75 -6.64 19.37
N ALA A 268 22.47 -6.55 18.07
CA ALA A 268 23.06 -7.37 17.01
C ALA A 268 24.17 -6.64 16.23
N GLY A 269 24.53 -5.40 16.62
CA GLY A 269 25.58 -4.60 15.99
C GLY A 269 25.18 -3.96 14.66
N LYS A 270 23.90 -4.02 14.24
CA LYS A 270 23.42 -3.23 13.09
C LYS A 270 23.21 -1.77 13.52
N LYS A 271 23.60 -0.83 12.65
CA LYS A 271 23.36 0.61 12.87
C LYS A 271 21.87 0.88 12.73
N ASN A 272 21.24 1.32 13.81
CA ASN A 272 19.79 1.44 13.90
C ASN A 272 19.38 2.87 13.54
N ASN A 273 18.93 3.11 12.30
CA ASN A 273 18.48 4.43 11.83
C ASN A 273 17.13 4.87 12.45
N LYS A 274 16.85 4.50 13.71
CA LYS A 274 15.68 4.99 14.43
C LYS A 274 15.82 6.49 14.70
N VAL A 275 14.70 7.17 14.54
CA VAL A 275 14.51 8.59 14.77
C VAL A 275 13.38 8.77 15.76
N ASP A 276 13.49 9.76 16.62
CA ASP A 276 12.33 10.36 17.26
C ASP A 276 11.40 10.88 16.16
N PHE A 277 10.08 10.73 16.27
CA PHE A 277 9.18 11.28 15.26
C PHE A 277 7.78 11.55 15.78
N PHE A 278 7.09 12.43 15.05
CA PHE A 278 5.68 12.72 15.23
C PHE A 278 4.98 12.69 13.88
N ALA A 279 3.80 12.07 13.83
CA ALA A 279 2.96 12.09 12.65
C ALA A 279 1.47 12.10 12.98
N VAL A 280 0.69 12.62 12.04
CA VAL A 280 -0.76 12.45 11.96
C VAL A 280 -1.10 11.92 10.58
N GLU A 281 -1.75 10.77 10.50
CA GLU A 281 -2.18 10.15 9.25
C GLU A 281 -3.66 9.78 9.27
N LEU A 282 -4.28 9.83 8.10
CA LEU A 282 -5.59 9.27 7.82
C LEU A 282 -5.40 7.89 7.18
N LEU A 283 -6.05 6.86 7.72
CA LEU A 283 -6.04 5.49 7.20
C LEU A 283 -7.44 4.87 7.29
N ASP A 284 -7.95 4.36 6.17
CA ASP A 284 -9.31 3.81 6.05
C ASP A 284 -10.41 4.73 6.65
N ALA A 285 -10.16 6.03 6.52
CA ALA A 285 -10.90 7.18 7.07
C ALA A 285 -10.92 7.31 8.61
N GLY A 286 -10.07 6.59 9.34
CA GLY A 286 -9.77 6.85 10.73
C GLY A 286 -8.55 7.79 10.86
N LEU A 287 -8.58 8.73 11.81
CA LEU A 287 -7.42 9.58 12.13
C LEU A 287 -6.52 8.86 13.14
N TYR A 288 -5.22 8.86 12.88
CA TYR A 288 -4.20 8.24 13.72
C TYR A 288 -3.10 9.25 14.11
N LEU A 289 -2.74 9.24 15.39
CA LEU A 289 -1.53 9.86 15.92
C LEU A 289 -0.42 8.80 15.98
N LEU A 290 0.79 9.16 15.57
CA LEU A 290 2.00 8.36 15.79
C LEU A 290 3.08 9.19 16.48
N LEU A 291 3.77 8.57 17.43
CA LEU A 291 4.82 9.20 18.22
C LEU A 291 5.87 8.16 18.62
N ASP A 292 7.15 8.45 18.40
CA ASP A 292 8.27 7.74 19.03
C ASP A 292 9.23 8.77 19.62
N MET A 293 9.66 8.56 20.86
CA MET A 293 10.61 9.40 21.60
C MET A 293 11.90 8.61 21.88
N GLY A 294 12.29 7.72 20.96
CA GLY A 294 13.49 6.87 21.08
C GLY A 294 13.31 5.63 21.97
N SER A 295 12.07 5.24 22.26
CA SER A 295 11.71 4.10 23.14
C SER A 295 10.63 3.18 22.55
N GLY A 296 10.32 3.34 21.26
CA GLY A 296 9.29 2.57 20.58
C GLY A 296 8.05 3.41 20.29
N THR A 297 7.42 3.11 19.16
CA THR A 297 6.34 3.90 18.60
C THR A 297 5.00 3.55 19.26
N ILE A 298 4.23 4.58 19.63
CA ILE A 298 2.81 4.45 19.91
C ILE A 298 1.99 4.92 18.69
N LYS A 299 0.99 4.11 18.29
CA LYS A 299 0.05 4.41 17.20
C LYS A 299 -1.37 4.41 17.74
N VAL A 300 -1.98 5.59 17.85
CA VAL A 300 -3.28 5.81 18.52
C VAL A 300 -4.34 6.16 17.50
N LYS A 301 -5.41 5.38 17.44
CA LYS A 301 -6.60 5.76 16.66
C LYS A 301 -7.38 6.82 17.44
N ALA A 302 -7.39 8.05 16.96
CA ALA A 302 -8.05 9.18 17.62
C ALA A 302 -9.58 9.21 17.39
N THR A 303 -10.09 8.44 16.42
CA THR A 303 -11.49 8.46 16.01
C THR A 303 -12.14 7.07 16.06
N GLN A 304 -13.39 7.01 16.54
CA GLN A 304 -14.21 5.80 16.49
C GLN A 304 -14.97 5.70 15.17
N SER A 305 -15.53 6.82 14.70
CA SER A 305 -16.17 6.98 13.39
C SER A 305 -15.17 7.35 12.30
N LYS A 306 -15.61 7.20 11.04
CA LYS A 306 -14.89 7.76 9.88
C LYS A 306 -15.00 9.28 9.87
N VAL A 307 -13.94 9.95 9.42
CA VAL A 307 -13.80 11.42 9.38
C VAL A 307 -13.44 11.93 7.96
N ASN A 308 -13.90 11.20 6.95
CA ASN A 308 -13.82 11.56 5.52
C ASN A 308 -15.22 11.84 4.92
N ASP A 309 -16.14 12.38 5.72
CA ASP A 309 -17.51 12.70 5.28
C ASP A 309 -17.57 14.00 4.44
N GLY A 310 -16.47 14.74 4.38
CA GLY A 310 -16.39 16.06 3.75
C GLY A 310 -17.03 17.18 4.59
N ALA A 311 -17.11 17.03 5.92
CA ALA A 311 -17.30 18.10 6.89
C ALA A 311 -15.95 18.64 7.39
N TRP A 312 -15.97 19.72 8.18
CA TRP A 312 -14.79 20.20 8.90
C TRP A 312 -14.71 19.51 10.27
N HIS A 313 -13.58 18.89 10.56
CA HIS A 313 -13.25 18.31 11.86
C HIS A 313 -12.14 19.12 12.52
N HIS A 314 -12.31 19.43 13.81
CA HIS A 314 -11.29 20.10 14.61
C HIS A 314 -10.40 19.07 15.31
N VAL A 315 -9.08 19.22 15.19
CA VAL A 315 -8.08 18.38 15.86
C VAL A 315 -7.25 19.23 16.80
N ASP A 316 -7.14 18.83 18.06
CA ASP A 316 -6.22 19.44 19.03
C ASP A 316 -5.42 18.36 19.77
N ILE A 317 -4.10 18.47 19.70
CA ILE A 317 -3.11 17.52 20.22
C ILE A 317 -2.28 18.25 21.27
N GLN A 318 -2.29 17.72 22.50
CA GLN A 318 -1.54 18.26 23.63
C GLN A 318 -0.67 17.14 24.23
N ARG A 319 0.59 17.42 24.56
CA ARG A 319 1.52 16.47 25.19
C ARG A 319 2.29 17.14 26.33
N ASP A 320 2.41 16.47 27.46
CA ASP A 320 3.40 16.75 28.52
C ASP A 320 4.20 15.47 28.82
N GLY A 321 5.48 15.51 28.46
CA GLY A 321 6.41 14.40 28.61
C GLY A 321 5.94 13.17 27.83
N ARG A 322 5.77 12.07 28.54
CA ARG A 322 5.33 10.79 27.96
C ARG A 322 3.85 10.71 27.64
N SER A 323 3.02 11.56 28.24
CA SER A 323 1.57 11.47 28.15
C SER A 323 0.98 12.64 27.38
N GLY A 324 -0.18 12.42 26.79
CA GLY A 324 -0.89 13.46 26.06
C GLY A 324 -2.31 13.05 25.73
N ILE A 325 -2.98 13.95 25.03
CA ILE A 325 -4.36 13.77 24.58
C ILE A 325 -4.43 14.28 23.15
N ILE A 326 -4.93 13.44 22.24
CA ILE A 326 -5.43 13.89 20.95
C ILE A 326 -6.95 13.99 21.06
N SER A 327 -7.52 15.10 20.61
CA SER A 327 -8.96 15.30 20.54
C SER A 327 -9.41 15.56 19.10
N VAL A 328 -10.57 15.01 18.75
CA VAL A 328 -11.23 15.24 17.47
C VAL A 328 -12.69 15.58 17.75
N ASP A 329 -13.14 16.76 17.32
CA ASP A 329 -14.46 17.32 17.62
C ASP A 329 -14.82 17.19 19.12
N SER A 330 -13.93 17.73 19.96
CA SER A 330 -13.98 17.72 21.43
C SER A 330 -13.91 16.33 22.09
N ARG A 331 -13.88 15.22 21.33
CA ARG A 331 -13.72 13.85 21.85
C ARG A 331 -12.25 13.55 22.15
N ARG A 332 -11.91 13.48 23.42
CA ARG A 332 -10.53 13.28 23.92
C ARG A 332 -10.15 11.80 23.95
N THR A 333 -9.02 11.46 23.34
CA THR A 333 -8.36 10.15 23.42
C THR A 333 -6.99 10.32 24.08
N PRO A 334 -6.80 9.85 25.33
CA PRO A 334 -5.50 9.93 26.00
C PRO A 334 -4.51 8.93 25.42
N PHE A 335 -3.23 9.25 25.53
CA PHE A 335 -2.13 8.37 25.12
C PHE A 335 -0.93 8.51 26.08
N THR A 336 -0.13 7.44 26.18
CA THR A 336 1.12 7.41 26.94
C THR A 336 2.15 6.58 26.20
N ALA A 337 3.29 7.18 25.84
CA ALA A 337 4.36 6.51 25.13
C ALA A 337 5.10 5.46 25.99
N SER A 338 5.65 4.45 25.32
CA SER A 338 6.47 3.38 25.91
C SER A 338 7.88 3.85 26.32
N GLY A 339 8.52 3.08 27.21
CA GLY A 339 9.83 3.40 27.78
C GLY A 339 9.79 4.51 28.82
N GLU A 340 10.88 5.27 28.95
CA GLU A 340 11.02 6.33 29.98
C GLU A 340 11.29 7.73 29.41
N ASN A 341 11.49 7.86 28.10
CA ASN A 341 11.85 9.13 27.47
C ASN A 341 10.65 10.11 27.45
N GLU A 342 10.81 11.28 28.09
CA GLU A 342 9.82 12.37 28.08
C GLU A 342 10.08 13.45 27.00
N ILE A 343 11.26 13.40 26.37
CA ILE A 343 11.70 14.39 25.38
C ILE A 343 11.46 13.83 23.98
N LEU A 344 10.88 14.66 23.11
CA LEU A 344 10.78 14.41 21.67
C LEU A 344 11.78 15.33 20.95
N ASP A 345 12.91 14.80 20.50
CA ASP A 345 13.98 15.62 19.88
C ASP A 345 13.85 15.66 18.36
N LEU A 346 12.94 16.52 17.87
CA LEU A 346 12.68 16.73 16.44
C LEU A 346 13.78 17.57 15.78
N GLU A 347 14.01 17.36 14.48
CA GLU A 347 14.88 18.18 13.66
C GLU A 347 14.29 18.43 12.26
N GLY A 348 14.92 19.33 11.49
CA GLY A 348 14.42 19.74 10.18
C GLY A 348 13.04 20.39 10.25
N ASP A 349 12.29 20.23 9.16
CA ASP A 349 11.00 20.87 8.95
C ASP A 349 9.83 20.00 9.46
N LEU A 350 8.67 20.63 9.65
CA LEU A 350 7.40 19.95 9.85
C LEU A 350 6.63 19.93 8.53
N TYR A 351 6.46 18.75 7.94
CA TYR A 351 5.74 18.58 6.68
C TYR A 351 4.23 18.54 6.91
N LEU A 352 3.49 19.26 6.08
CA LEU A 352 2.02 19.30 6.07
C LEU A 352 1.49 18.84 4.70
N GLY A 353 0.57 17.88 4.70
CA GLY A 353 -0.17 17.40 3.53
C GLY A 353 0.52 16.32 2.68
N GLY A 354 1.84 16.18 2.77
CA GLY A 354 2.58 15.20 1.96
C GLY A 354 4.07 15.20 2.29
N LEU A 355 4.88 14.61 1.42
CA LEU A 355 6.35 14.56 1.54
C LEU A 355 7.00 15.00 0.23
N PRO A 356 8.23 15.55 0.27
CA PRO A 356 9.01 15.81 -0.95
C PRO A 356 9.34 14.51 -1.70
N ASP A 357 9.35 14.59 -3.04
CA ASP A 357 9.84 13.53 -3.93
C ASP A 357 11.30 13.18 -3.62
N ASN A 358 12.13 14.22 -3.44
CA ASN A 358 13.52 14.06 -3.02
C ASN A 358 13.58 13.81 -1.50
N ARG A 359 13.73 12.55 -1.12
CA ARG A 359 13.80 12.08 0.27
C ARG A 359 15.23 12.05 0.85
N VAL A 360 16.20 12.74 0.24
CA VAL A 360 17.57 12.83 0.79
C VAL A 360 17.54 13.42 2.20
N GLY A 361 18.02 12.65 3.18
CA GLY A 361 18.02 13.03 4.60
C GLY A 361 16.71 12.76 5.35
N LEU A 362 15.64 12.38 4.64
CA LEU A 362 14.34 12.04 5.23
C LEU A 362 14.32 10.58 5.68
N VAL A 363 14.15 10.33 6.98
CA VAL A 363 14.06 8.97 7.52
C VAL A 363 12.59 8.63 7.75
N LEU A 364 12.07 7.60 7.07
CA LEU A 364 10.68 7.19 7.17
C LEU A 364 10.51 6.02 8.17
N PRO A 365 9.75 6.21 9.26
CA PRO A 365 9.39 5.11 10.16
C PRO A 365 8.48 4.12 9.47
N THR A 366 8.77 2.84 9.64
CA THR A 366 7.98 1.69 9.15
C THR A 366 6.52 1.70 9.61
N GLU A 367 6.28 2.28 10.77
CA GLU A 367 5.01 2.37 11.48
C GLU A 367 4.06 3.41 10.83
N LEU A 368 4.63 4.36 10.07
CA LEU A 368 3.92 5.42 9.33
C LEU A 368 3.56 4.94 7.92
N TRP A 369 2.42 4.24 7.82
CA TRP A 369 2.08 3.49 6.61
C TRP A 369 1.77 4.39 5.42
N THR A 370 1.14 5.55 5.62
CA THR A 370 0.84 6.49 4.52
C THR A 370 2.10 6.96 3.78
N ALA A 371 3.21 7.21 4.50
CA ALA A 371 4.48 7.59 3.90
C ALA A 371 5.12 6.46 3.06
N MET A 372 5.02 5.21 3.52
CA MET A 372 5.57 4.04 2.82
C MET A 372 4.70 3.55 1.65
N LEU A 373 3.41 3.89 1.65
CA LEU A 373 2.44 3.61 0.58
C LEU A 373 2.31 4.76 -0.43
N ASN A 374 3.01 5.88 -0.22
CA ASN A 374 2.89 7.11 -1.03
C ASN A 374 1.47 7.69 -1.05
N TYR A 375 0.82 7.72 0.11
CA TYR A 375 -0.49 8.32 0.32
C TYR A 375 -0.35 9.71 0.99
N GLY A 376 -0.09 10.76 0.21
CA GLY A 376 -0.26 12.13 0.72
C GLY A 376 -1.73 12.53 0.83
N TYR A 377 -2.00 13.55 1.64
CA TYR A 377 -3.33 14.05 1.93
C TYR A 377 -3.86 14.98 0.83
N VAL A 378 -5.05 14.66 0.32
CA VAL A 378 -5.83 15.53 -0.56
C VAL A 378 -7.06 15.98 0.21
N GLY A 379 -7.31 17.29 0.26
CA GLY A 379 -8.29 17.87 1.18
C GLY A 379 -7.92 19.28 1.61
N CYS A 380 -8.75 19.86 2.46
CA CYS A 380 -8.52 21.20 3.02
C CYS A 380 -7.88 21.15 4.40
N ILE A 381 -7.10 22.18 4.72
CA ILE A 381 -6.58 22.46 6.07
C ILE A 381 -6.71 23.96 6.36
N ARG A 382 -7.00 24.32 7.61
CA ARG A 382 -7.02 25.72 8.11
C ARG A 382 -6.74 25.78 9.60
N ASP A 383 -6.71 27.01 10.13
CA ASP A 383 -6.65 27.30 11.56
C ASP A 383 -5.54 26.49 12.28
N LEU A 384 -4.36 26.42 11.65
CA LEU A 384 -3.20 25.72 12.19
C LEU A 384 -2.52 26.56 13.29
N PHE A 385 -2.39 25.97 14.48
CA PHE A 385 -1.62 26.50 15.60
C PHE A 385 -0.53 25.51 16.00
N ILE A 386 0.64 26.04 16.36
CA ILE A 386 1.76 25.27 16.92
C ILE A 386 2.23 25.99 18.19
N ASP A 387 2.23 25.27 19.30
CA ASP A 387 2.49 25.76 20.66
C ASP A 387 1.67 27.03 20.97
N GLY A 388 0.37 26.95 20.67
CA GLY A 388 -0.61 28.03 20.79
C GLY A 388 -0.45 29.19 19.80
N ARG A 389 0.54 29.19 18.91
CA ARG A 389 0.77 30.27 17.94
C ARG A 389 0.19 29.96 16.57
N SER A 390 -0.68 30.85 16.10
CA SER A 390 -1.28 30.82 14.75
C SER A 390 -0.23 30.77 13.64
N LYS A 391 -0.50 30.00 12.58
CA LYS A 391 0.31 29.88 11.36
C LYS A 391 -0.51 30.24 10.12
N ASN A 392 -0.09 31.26 9.38
CA ASN A 392 -0.69 31.62 8.09
C ASN A 392 -0.19 30.68 6.98
N ILE A 393 -0.79 29.50 6.89
CA ILE A 393 -0.42 28.46 5.92
C ILE A 393 -0.63 28.87 4.46
N ARG A 394 -1.55 29.80 4.16
CA ARG A 394 -1.69 30.36 2.81
C ARG A 394 -0.45 31.18 2.43
N ALA A 395 -0.03 32.11 3.28
CA ALA A 395 1.17 32.92 3.01
C ALA A 395 2.44 32.07 2.91
N ILE A 396 2.53 30.98 3.68
CA ILE A 396 3.62 29.99 3.56
C ILE A 396 3.58 29.32 2.17
N SER A 397 2.42 28.82 1.72
CA SER A 397 2.25 28.23 0.39
C SER A 397 2.60 29.19 -0.75
N GLU A 398 2.15 30.44 -0.66
CA GLU A 398 2.47 31.50 -1.62
C GLU A 398 3.98 31.79 -1.66
N SER A 399 4.64 31.81 -0.50
CA SER A 399 6.09 32.04 -0.40
C SER A 399 6.95 30.88 -0.93
N GLN A 400 6.44 29.65 -0.85
CA GLN A 400 7.13 28.43 -1.33
C GLN A 400 6.80 28.10 -2.79
N ASN A 401 5.83 28.80 -3.40
CA ASN A 401 5.38 28.59 -4.79
C ASN A 401 5.03 27.11 -5.09
N THR A 402 4.35 26.46 -4.14
CA THR A 402 4.03 25.03 -4.21
C THR A 402 2.94 24.70 -5.22
N THR A 403 3.08 23.56 -5.90
CA THR A 403 2.12 23.10 -6.91
C THR A 403 1.05 22.19 -6.30
N GLY A 404 -0.14 22.20 -6.89
CA GLY A 404 -1.28 21.42 -6.40
C GLY A 404 -1.84 21.88 -5.05
N ILE A 405 -1.54 23.11 -4.61
CA ILE A 405 -2.19 23.73 -3.44
C ILE A 405 -2.95 24.98 -3.90
N ARG A 406 -4.24 25.07 -3.58
CA ARG A 406 -5.05 26.27 -3.84
C ARG A 406 -5.29 27.08 -2.56
N PRO A 407 -5.36 28.42 -2.67
CA PRO A 407 -5.61 29.32 -1.55
C PRO A 407 -7.07 29.34 -1.06
N THR A 408 -7.95 28.46 -1.56
CA THR A 408 -9.36 28.40 -1.16
C THR A 408 -9.83 26.96 -1.01
N CYS A 409 -10.65 26.71 0.01
CA CYS A 409 -11.35 25.44 0.20
C CYS A 409 -12.83 25.58 -0.13
N SER A 410 -13.26 24.98 -1.22
CA SER A 410 -14.68 24.75 -1.50
C SER A 410 -14.86 23.31 -2.01
N LYS A 411 -15.93 22.65 -1.59
CA LYS A 411 -16.31 21.34 -2.15
C LYS A 411 -17.00 21.61 -3.48
N MET A 412 -16.47 21.07 -4.57
CA MET A 412 -17.06 21.21 -5.89
C MET A 412 -18.45 20.56 -5.92
N THR A 413 -19.36 21.13 -6.71
CA THR A 413 -20.71 20.62 -6.92
C THR A 413 -20.72 19.66 -8.12
N GLY A 414 -21.48 18.57 -8.01
CA GLY A 414 -21.44 17.47 -8.98
C GLY A 414 -20.49 16.34 -8.57
N LYS A 415 -20.54 15.24 -9.31
CA LYS A 415 -19.68 14.07 -9.17
C LYS A 415 -18.64 14.05 -10.28
N GLN A 416 -17.39 13.80 -9.95
CA GLN A 416 -16.29 13.87 -10.91
C GLN A 416 -16.30 12.65 -11.85
N CYS A 417 -16.79 11.50 -11.38
CA CYS A 417 -16.92 10.29 -12.18
C CYS A 417 -18.10 10.32 -13.19
N ASP A 418 -19.04 11.25 -13.09
CA ASP A 418 -20.15 11.38 -14.06
C ASP A 418 -19.60 11.70 -15.48
N SER A 419 -18.42 12.32 -15.56
CA SER A 419 -17.68 12.58 -16.81
C SER A 419 -17.08 11.33 -17.47
N LYS A 420 -17.13 10.16 -16.79
CA LYS A 420 -16.47 8.90 -17.18
C LYS A 420 -15.00 9.08 -17.58
N PRO A 421 -14.16 9.63 -16.68
CA PRO A 421 -12.79 10.03 -17.01
C PRO A 421 -11.84 8.84 -17.17
N CYS A 422 -12.15 7.71 -16.53
CA CYS A 422 -11.33 6.50 -16.57
C CYS A 422 -11.59 5.72 -17.85
N LYS A 423 -10.54 5.58 -18.68
CA LYS A 423 -10.57 4.83 -19.94
C LYS A 423 -10.38 3.33 -19.68
N ASN A 424 -10.52 2.52 -20.74
CA ASN A 424 -10.13 1.12 -20.76
C ASN A 424 -10.69 0.28 -19.59
N ASN A 425 -11.97 0.52 -19.26
CA ASN A 425 -12.71 -0.12 -18.15
C ASN A 425 -12.13 0.12 -16.74
N GLY A 426 -11.29 1.13 -16.54
CA GLY A 426 -10.82 1.54 -15.21
C GLY A 426 -11.97 1.99 -14.31
N VAL A 427 -11.96 1.55 -13.04
CA VAL A 427 -13.05 1.84 -12.11
C VAL A 427 -12.87 3.24 -11.52
N CYS A 428 -13.80 4.14 -11.82
CA CYS A 428 -13.79 5.50 -11.27
C CYS A 428 -14.30 5.53 -9.82
N LYS A 429 -13.55 6.21 -8.95
CA LYS A 429 -13.89 6.46 -7.54
C LYS A 429 -13.87 7.97 -7.29
N GLU A 430 -14.83 8.47 -6.51
CA GLU A 430 -14.85 9.88 -6.11
C GLU A 430 -13.76 10.16 -5.07
N GLY A 431 -12.93 11.17 -5.31
CA GLY A 431 -11.94 11.70 -4.36
C GLY A 431 -12.38 13.04 -3.77
N TRP A 432 -11.43 13.85 -3.30
CA TRP A 432 -11.72 15.24 -2.89
C TRP A 432 -11.49 16.19 -4.06
N ASN A 433 -12.59 16.75 -4.60
CA ASN A 433 -12.61 17.61 -5.79
C ASN A 433 -12.03 16.99 -7.09
N ARG A 434 -11.64 15.70 -7.06
CA ARG A 434 -11.05 14.94 -8.17
C ARG A 434 -11.72 13.57 -8.32
N PHE A 435 -11.56 12.96 -9.48
CA PHE A 435 -11.78 11.52 -9.66
C PHE A 435 -10.48 10.75 -9.38
N ILE A 436 -10.61 9.47 -9.06
CA ILE A 436 -9.50 8.53 -8.89
C ILE A 436 -9.80 7.30 -9.73
N CYS A 437 -8.94 7.00 -10.71
CA CYS A 437 -9.09 5.82 -11.55
C CYS A 437 -8.33 4.62 -10.99
N ASP A 438 -9.05 3.55 -10.65
CA ASP A 438 -8.44 2.26 -10.36
C ASP A 438 -8.25 1.48 -11.66
N CYS A 439 -7.04 1.56 -12.21
CA CYS A 439 -6.66 0.87 -13.44
C CYS A 439 -6.21 -0.59 -13.19
N THR A 440 -6.27 -1.09 -11.95
CA THR A 440 -5.85 -2.46 -11.67
C THR A 440 -6.70 -3.46 -12.47
N GLY A 441 -6.06 -4.47 -13.04
CA GLY A 441 -6.69 -5.46 -13.92
C GLY A 441 -7.03 -5.02 -15.35
N THR A 442 -6.89 -3.74 -15.72
CA THR A 442 -7.22 -3.26 -17.07
C THR A 442 -6.14 -3.55 -18.13
N GLY A 443 -4.88 -3.69 -17.71
CA GLY A 443 -3.72 -3.66 -18.60
C GLY A 443 -3.25 -2.25 -18.97
N PHE A 444 -3.81 -1.22 -18.34
CA PHE A 444 -3.43 0.19 -18.49
C PHE A 444 -3.07 0.82 -17.13
N TRP A 445 -2.45 1.99 -17.17
CA TRP A 445 -2.05 2.79 -16.01
C TRP A 445 -2.11 4.29 -16.32
N ALA A 446 -1.52 5.09 -15.43
CA ALA A 446 -1.64 6.55 -15.33
C ALA A 446 -3.04 7.04 -14.92
N ASN A 447 -3.20 8.36 -14.78
CA ASN A 447 -4.28 8.99 -14.02
C ASN A 447 -5.68 8.75 -14.61
N THR A 448 -5.80 8.45 -15.90
CA THR A 448 -7.07 8.12 -16.58
C THR A 448 -7.06 6.73 -17.21
N CYS A 449 -6.13 5.84 -16.82
CA CYS A 449 -5.93 4.52 -17.43
C CYS A 449 -5.65 4.58 -18.94
N GLU A 450 -4.98 5.64 -19.40
CA GLU A 450 -4.73 5.93 -20.82
C GLU A 450 -3.41 5.37 -21.36
N ARG A 451 -2.45 5.04 -20.49
CA ARG A 451 -1.15 4.48 -20.89
C ARG A 451 -1.21 2.96 -20.82
N GLU A 452 -0.87 2.26 -21.90
CA GLU A 452 -0.77 0.80 -21.88
C GLU A 452 0.36 0.35 -20.94
N ALA A 453 0.09 -0.66 -20.10
CA ALA A 453 1.07 -1.21 -19.17
C ALA A 453 1.95 -2.23 -19.88
N SER A 454 3.26 -2.16 -19.62
CA SER A 454 4.24 -2.96 -20.36
C SER A 454 4.15 -4.44 -20.01
N ILE A 455 4.17 -5.27 -21.05
CA ILE A 455 4.20 -6.74 -20.95
C ILE A 455 5.65 -7.22 -20.93
N LEU A 456 5.97 -8.15 -20.04
CA LEU A 456 7.27 -8.80 -19.92
C LEU A 456 7.09 -10.33 -20.01
N SER A 457 7.85 -10.96 -20.89
CA SER A 457 7.74 -12.39 -21.23
C SER A 457 8.88 -13.21 -20.63
N TYR A 458 8.55 -14.39 -20.12
CA TYR A 458 9.45 -15.29 -19.39
C TYR A 458 9.34 -16.71 -19.94
N ASP A 459 10.48 -17.37 -20.17
CA ASP A 459 10.57 -18.75 -20.68
C ASP A 459 11.05 -19.76 -19.62
N GLY A 460 11.03 -19.40 -18.34
CA GLY A 460 11.55 -20.24 -17.25
C GLY A 460 13.07 -20.14 -17.02
N SER A 461 13.82 -19.56 -17.97
CA SER A 461 15.25 -19.18 -17.82
C SER A 461 15.44 -17.67 -17.58
N MET A 462 14.34 -16.92 -17.57
CA MET A 462 14.31 -15.46 -17.51
C MET A 462 13.89 -14.90 -16.15
N TYR A 463 14.42 -13.72 -15.81
CA TYR A 463 14.06 -12.94 -14.63
C TYR A 463 14.04 -11.44 -14.92
N MET A 464 13.38 -10.71 -14.02
CA MET A 464 13.60 -9.27 -13.79
C MET A 464 13.69 -9.06 -12.28
N LYS A 465 14.73 -8.33 -11.87
CA LYS A 465 15.11 -8.03 -10.49
C LYS A 465 15.34 -6.52 -10.36
N VAL A 466 14.54 -5.89 -9.52
CA VAL A 466 14.75 -4.49 -9.10
C VAL A 466 15.55 -4.52 -7.81
N VAL A 467 16.75 -3.95 -7.81
CA VAL A 467 17.63 -3.88 -6.63
C VAL A 467 17.38 -2.54 -5.94
N MET A 468 16.93 -2.55 -4.69
CA MET A 468 16.62 -1.29 -4.00
C MET A 468 17.91 -0.52 -3.68
N PRO A 469 17.99 0.81 -3.96
CA PRO A 469 19.19 1.62 -3.67
C PRO A 469 19.60 1.63 -2.19
N ALA A 470 18.62 1.45 -1.30
CA ALA A 470 18.81 1.21 0.13
C ALA A 470 17.97 -0.01 0.55
N VAL A 471 18.30 -0.62 1.68
CA VAL A 471 17.44 -1.66 2.28
C VAL A 471 16.07 -1.05 2.61
N MET A 472 15.02 -1.74 2.23
CA MET A 472 13.65 -1.33 2.48
C MET A 472 13.09 -2.10 3.68
N HIS A 473 12.44 -1.38 4.58
CA HIS A 473 11.65 -1.96 5.66
C HIS A 473 10.21 -1.45 5.55
N THR A 474 9.23 -2.33 5.64
CA THR A 474 7.80 -1.99 5.47
C THR A 474 6.90 -2.78 6.42
N GLU A 475 5.85 -2.14 6.94
CA GLU A 475 4.78 -2.81 7.70
C GLU A 475 3.43 -2.79 6.96
N ALA A 476 3.38 -2.16 5.79
CA ALA A 476 2.20 -2.11 4.93
C ALA A 476 2.64 -2.05 3.47
N GLU A 477 1.99 -2.85 2.63
CA GLU A 477 2.23 -2.86 1.19
C GLU A 477 0.92 -2.93 0.40
N ASP A 478 0.95 -2.30 -0.78
CA ASP A 478 -0.04 -2.45 -1.84
C ASP A 478 0.69 -3.01 -3.06
N VAL A 479 0.35 -4.25 -3.45
CA VAL A 479 0.98 -4.92 -4.59
C VAL A 479 -0.08 -5.35 -5.57
N SER A 480 0.13 -5.12 -6.87
CA SER A 480 -0.74 -5.68 -7.91
C SER A 480 0.03 -6.03 -9.16
N LEU A 481 -0.36 -7.07 -9.87
CA LEU A 481 0.13 -7.42 -11.20
C LEU A 481 -0.96 -8.11 -12.00
N ARG A 482 -0.76 -8.26 -13.31
CA ARG A 482 -1.49 -9.22 -14.14
C ARG A 482 -0.54 -10.29 -14.63
N PHE A 483 -1.04 -11.51 -14.79
CA PHE A 483 -0.28 -12.62 -15.36
C PHE A 483 -1.12 -13.43 -16.36
N MET A 484 -0.42 -14.15 -17.23
CA MET A 484 -0.97 -15.12 -18.18
C MET A 484 0.00 -16.30 -18.27
N SER A 485 -0.50 -17.53 -18.10
CA SER A 485 0.31 -18.76 -18.21
C SER A 485 -0.53 -19.99 -18.51
N GLN A 486 0.09 -21.01 -19.12
CA GLN A 486 -0.46 -22.37 -19.23
C GLN A 486 -0.02 -23.28 -18.07
N ARG A 487 0.96 -22.86 -17.26
CA ARG A 487 1.52 -23.67 -16.18
C ARG A 487 0.77 -23.50 -14.88
N ALA A 488 0.58 -24.61 -14.18
CA ALA A 488 -0.04 -24.63 -12.85
C ALA A 488 0.90 -24.10 -11.73
N PHE A 489 2.18 -23.86 -12.03
CA PHE A 489 3.22 -23.47 -11.08
C PHE A 489 4.15 -22.39 -11.65
N GLY A 490 4.63 -21.47 -10.80
CA GLY A 490 5.60 -20.44 -11.21
C GLY A 490 5.65 -19.19 -10.32
N LEU A 491 6.84 -18.60 -10.14
CA LEU A 491 7.03 -17.35 -9.38
C LEU A 491 6.45 -16.12 -10.11
N LEU A 492 5.41 -15.49 -9.56
CA LEU A 492 4.87 -14.24 -10.09
C LEU A 492 5.69 -13.04 -9.61
N MET A 493 5.85 -12.88 -8.29
CA MET A 493 6.87 -11.99 -7.71
C MET A 493 7.31 -12.40 -6.30
N ALA A 494 8.50 -11.98 -5.88
CA ALA A 494 8.92 -11.98 -4.48
C ALA A 494 9.63 -10.69 -4.11
N ALA A 495 9.32 -10.11 -2.95
CA ALA A 495 10.26 -9.26 -2.22
C ALA A 495 11.24 -10.16 -1.45
N THR A 496 12.54 -9.88 -1.49
CA THR A 496 13.59 -10.75 -0.91
C THR A 496 14.67 -9.96 -0.18
N SER A 497 15.15 -10.45 0.97
CA SER A 497 16.35 -9.91 1.64
C SER A 497 17.62 -10.73 1.34
N ARG A 498 18.78 -10.04 1.31
CA ARG A 498 20.12 -10.65 1.28
C ARG A 498 20.63 -11.09 2.67
N ASP A 499 19.87 -10.75 3.71
CA ASP A 499 20.24 -10.87 5.13
C ASP A 499 19.33 -11.83 5.92
N SER A 500 18.11 -12.10 5.48
CA SER A 500 17.13 -12.96 6.18
C SER A 500 16.25 -13.77 5.22
N ALA A 501 15.40 -14.64 5.77
CA ALA A 501 14.36 -15.35 5.02
C ALA A 501 13.08 -14.54 4.79
N ASP A 502 13.12 -13.22 5.03
CA ASP A 502 11.98 -12.32 4.84
C ASP A 502 11.50 -12.33 3.40
N THR A 503 10.20 -12.53 3.21
CA THR A 503 9.58 -12.42 1.89
C THR A 503 8.09 -12.13 1.95
N LEU A 504 7.63 -11.30 1.02
CA LEU A 504 6.26 -11.27 0.52
C LEU A 504 6.31 -11.81 -0.90
N ARG A 505 5.69 -12.97 -1.13
CA ARG A 505 5.77 -13.72 -2.40
C ARG A 505 4.40 -14.09 -2.94
N LEU A 506 4.23 -13.91 -4.25
CA LEU A 506 3.13 -14.44 -5.03
C LEU A 506 3.65 -15.48 -6.02
N GLU A 507 3.03 -16.66 -6.01
CA GLU A 507 3.38 -17.79 -6.87
C GLU A 507 2.10 -18.51 -7.34
N LEU A 508 2.15 -19.11 -8.52
CA LEU A 508 1.17 -20.13 -8.92
C LEU A 508 1.51 -21.43 -8.20
N ASP A 509 0.50 -22.03 -7.57
CA ASP A 509 0.56 -23.33 -6.89
C ASP A 509 -0.70 -24.13 -7.22
N SER A 510 -0.53 -25.17 -8.04
CA SER A 510 -1.58 -26.08 -8.46
C SER A 510 -2.76 -25.36 -9.15
N GLY A 511 -2.45 -24.38 -10.02
CA GLY A 511 -3.45 -23.61 -10.78
C GLY A 511 -4.22 -22.57 -9.96
N ARG A 512 -3.70 -22.17 -8.79
CA ARG A 512 -4.21 -21.11 -7.92
C ARG A 512 -3.10 -20.13 -7.61
N VAL A 513 -3.41 -18.87 -7.29
CA VAL A 513 -2.39 -17.95 -6.78
C VAL A 513 -2.27 -18.14 -5.27
N LYS A 514 -1.02 -18.22 -4.81
CA LYS A 514 -0.62 -18.36 -3.42
C LYS A 514 0.15 -17.12 -3.00
N LEU A 515 -0.34 -16.46 -1.95
CA LEU A 515 0.40 -15.46 -1.20
C LEU A 515 1.12 -16.16 -0.05
N THR A 516 2.43 -15.94 0.04
CA THR A 516 3.26 -16.32 1.18
C THR A 516 3.85 -15.07 1.81
N VAL A 517 3.63 -14.86 3.11
CA VAL A 517 4.33 -13.85 3.91
C VAL A 517 5.15 -14.56 4.99
N ASN A 518 6.46 -14.37 4.96
CA ASN A 518 7.39 -14.92 5.94
C ASN A 518 8.23 -13.78 6.50
N LEU A 519 8.27 -13.63 7.82
CA LEU A 519 9.04 -12.59 8.51
C LEU A 519 9.97 -13.29 9.51
N ASP A 520 11.28 -13.19 9.31
CA ASP A 520 12.25 -14.01 10.04
C ASP A 520 12.53 -13.46 11.44
N CYS A 521 12.00 -14.15 12.45
CA CYS A 521 12.20 -13.80 13.85
C CYS A 521 13.61 -14.13 14.40
N VAL A 522 14.45 -14.91 13.70
CA VAL A 522 15.73 -15.41 14.24
C VAL A 522 16.70 -14.28 14.63
N ARG A 523 16.67 -13.16 13.90
CA ARG A 523 17.51 -11.98 14.21
C ARG A 523 16.90 -11.00 15.21
N ILE A 524 15.60 -11.13 15.52
CA ILE A 524 14.82 -10.11 16.26
C ILE A 524 14.41 -10.61 17.66
N ASN A 525 14.74 -11.86 18.00
CA ASN A 525 14.52 -12.45 19.33
C ASN A 525 13.03 -12.50 19.73
N CYS A 526 12.13 -12.63 18.75
CA CYS A 526 10.69 -12.73 18.99
C CYS A 526 10.32 -14.09 19.60
N ASN A 527 9.44 -14.09 20.60
CA ASN A 527 9.05 -15.30 21.35
C ASN A 527 8.37 -16.41 20.52
N THR A 528 7.88 -16.10 19.30
CA THR A 528 7.20 -17.07 18.43
C THR A 528 7.55 -16.83 16.95
N SER A 529 8.35 -17.73 16.35
CA SER A 529 8.34 -17.94 14.91
C SER A 529 7.44 -19.14 14.61
N LYS A 530 6.37 -18.94 13.84
CA LYS A 530 5.50 -20.05 13.37
C LYS A 530 5.80 -20.48 11.93
N GLY A 531 6.79 -19.87 11.29
CA GLY A 531 7.09 -20.06 9.87
C GLY A 531 6.17 -19.24 8.94
N PRO A 532 6.15 -19.57 7.63
CA PRO A 532 5.46 -18.77 6.62
C PRO A 532 3.93 -18.84 6.73
N GLU A 533 3.28 -17.69 6.72
CA GLU A 533 1.83 -17.56 6.62
C GLU A 533 1.41 -17.59 5.14
N THR A 534 0.41 -18.40 4.81
CA THR A 534 -0.03 -18.58 3.41
C THR A 534 -1.54 -18.43 3.22
N ARG A 535 -1.96 -17.89 2.08
CA ARG A 535 -3.36 -17.87 1.61
C ARG A 535 -3.40 -18.13 0.09
N TYR A 536 -4.52 -18.69 -0.38
CA TYR A 536 -4.74 -19.04 -1.77
C TYR A 536 -6.02 -18.36 -2.28
N ALA A 537 -6.03 -17.95 -3.55
CA ALA A 537 -7.23 -17.45 -4.23
C ALA A 537 -7.20 -17.81 -5.73
N GLY A 538 -8.38 -17.85 -6.33
CA GLY A 538 -8.66 -18.31 -7.69
C GLY A 538 -8.50 -19.82 -7.87
N GLN A 539 -8.95 -20.34 -9.03
CA GLN A 539 -8.83 -21.75 -9.42
C GLN A 539 -8.68 -21.87 -10.94
N LYS A 540 -7.90 -22.87 -11.39
CA LYS A 540 -7.66 -23.18 -12.81
C LYS A 540 -7.09 -22.01 -13.62
N LEU A 541 -6.33 -21.12 -12.97
CA LEU A 541 -5.76 -19.88 -13.51
C LEU A 541 -4.59 -20.09 -14.50
N ASN A 542 -4.51 -21.29 -15.07
CA ASN A 542 -3.49 -21.72 -16.02
C ASN A 542 -4.14 -22.08 -17.37
N ASP A 543 -5.21 -21.36 -17.69
CA ASP A 543 -6.03 -21.48 -18.91
C ASP A 543 -5.39 -20.79 -20.13
N ASN A 544 -4.43 -19.89 -19.88
CA ASN A 544 -3.75 -18.97 -20.80
C ASN A 544 -4.48 -17.64 -21.07
N ASP A 545 -5.37 -17.20 -20.18
CA ASP A 545 -5.97 -15.87 -20.19
C ASP A 545 -5.27 -14.91 -19.20
N TRP A 546 -5.67 -13.62 -19.20
CA TRP A 546 -5.11 -12.60 -18.31
C TRP A 546 -5.86 -12.55 -16.97
N HIS A 547 -5.20 -12.97 -15.90
CA HIS A 547 -5.68 -12.82 -14.52
C HIS A 547 -5.04 -11.62 -13.82
N SER A 548 -5.75 -11.06 -12.84
CA SER A 548 -5.38 -9.86 -12.10
C SER A 548 -5.21 -10.17 -10.63
N VAL A 549 -4.03 -9.92 -10.07
CA VAL A 549 -3.70 -10.20 -8.66
C VAL A 549 -3.52 -8.89 -7.91
N ARG A 550 -4.11 -8.79 -6.71
CA ARG A 550 -3.96 -7.67 -5.79
C ARG A 550 -3.70 -8.18 -4.37
N VAL A 551 -2.72 -7.59 -3.71
CA VAL A 551 -2.37 -7.84 -2.31
C VAL A 551 -2.41 -6.51 -1.56
N VAL A 552 -3.05 -6.51 -0.40
CA VAL A 552 -3.07 -5.39 0.55
C VAL A 552 -2.65 -5.94 1.91
N ARG A 553 -1.50 -5.51 2.44
CA ARG A 553 -1.05 -5.84 3.81
C ARG A 553 -1.03 -4.58 4.67
N ARG A 554 -1.49 -4.72 5.93
CA ARG A 554 -1.54 -3.68 6.96
C ARG A 554 -1.17 -4.30 8.31
N GLY A 555 0.11 -4.21 8.67
CA GLY A 555 0.68 -4.87 9.84
C GLY A 555 0.50 -6.39 9.75
N LYS A 556 -0.22 -6.96 10.72
CA LYS A 556 -0.54 -8.40 10.78
C LYS A 556 -1.61 -8.82 9.77
N ASN A 557 -2.47 -7.91 9.32
CA ASN A 557 -3.61 -8.23 8.45
C ASN A 557 -3.20 -8.19 6.98
N PHE A 558 -3.69 -9.13 6.18
CA PHE A 558 -3.42 -9.17 4.75
C PHE A 558 -4.61 -9.73 3.96
N LYS A 559 -4.76 -9.23 2.73
CA LYS A 559 -5.82 -9.59 1.79
C LYS A 559 -5.21 -9.90 0.44
N LEU A 560 -5.50 -11.08 -0.09
CA LEU A 560 -5.26 -11.49 -1.47
C LEU A 560 -6.58 -11.39 -2.23
N THR A 561 -6.52 -10.85 -3.45
CA THR A 561 -7.64 -10.82 -4.39
C THR A 561 -7.13 -11.24 -5.76
N VAL A 562 -7.84 -12.15 -6.42
CA VAL A 562 -7.48 -12.71 -7.73
C VAL A 562 -8.74 -12.67 -8.58
N ASP A 563 -8.75 -11.76 -9.55
CA ASP A 563 -9.94 -11.29 -10.24
C ASP A 563 -11.04 -10.90 -9.22
N GLU A 564 -12.09 -11.71 -9.08
CA GLU A 564 -13.18 -11.49 -8.10
C GLU A 564 -13.05 -12.34 -6.82
N ASP A 565 -12.15 -13.32 -6.77
CA ASP A 565 -11.98 -14.19 -5.60
C ASP A 565 -11.11 -13.54 -4.52
N VAL A 566 -11.49 -13.68 -3.24
CA VAL A 566 -10.91 -12.93 -2.12
C VAL A 566 -10.56 -13.88 -0.97
N ALA A 567 -9.29 -13.83 -0.55
CA ALA A 567 -8.81 -14.53 0.63
C ALA A 567 -8.17 -13.55 1.63
N GLU A 568 -8.69 -13.52 2.85
CA GLU A 568 -8.18 -12.69 3.95
C GLU A 568 -7.41 -13.52 4.98
N GLY A 569 -6.46 -12.87 5.64
CA GLY A 569 -5.57 -13.49 6.60
C GLY A 569 -5.05 -12.52 7.65
N GLN A 570 -4.61 -13.10 8.76
CA GLN A 570 -3.91 -12.40 9.83
C GLN A 570 -2.73 -13.28 10.24
N MET A 571 -1.54 -12.68 10.34
CA MET A 571 -0.32 -13.39 10.71
C MET A 571 -0.29 -13.71 12.20
N ALA A 572 0.18 -14.91 12.54
CA ALA A 572 0.56 -15.24 13.91
C ALA A 572 1.89 -14.59 14.33
N GLY A 573 2.04 -14.32 15.64
CA GLY A 573 3.21 -13.63 16.19
C GLY A 573 3.08 -12.10 16.19
N ASP A 574 4.08 -11.41 16.74
CA ASP A 574 4.06 -9.94 16.93
C ASP A 574 4.89 -9.15 15.92
N HIS A 575 5.70 -9.84 15.12
CA HIS A 575 6.54 -9.21 14.11
C HIS A 575 5.73 -8.84 12.85
N THR A 576 5.83 -7.58 12.42
CA THR A 576 5.08 -7.00 11.29
C THR A 576 5.96 -6.43 10.19
N ARG A 577 7.26 -6.30 10.41
CA ARG A 577 8.19 -5.58 9.54
C ARG A 577 8.85 -6.52 8.55
N LEU A 578 8.61 -6.29 7.27
CA LEU A 578 9.26 -6.96 6.15
C LEU A 578 10.54 -6.21 5.78
N GLU A 579 11.70 -6.88 5.86
CA GLU A 579 12.93 -6.42 5.24
C GLU A 579 13.06 -6.93 3.80
N PHE A 580 13.39 -6.06 2.85
CA PHE A 580 13.76 -6.51 1.50
C PHE A 580 14.82 -5.62 0.85
N HIS A 581 15.57 -6.26 -0.04
CA HIS A 581 16.65 -5.67 -0.83
C HIS A 581 16.33 -5.72 -2.33
N ASN A 582 15.52 -6.67 -2.78
CA ASN A 582 15.13 -6.80 -4.18
C ASN A 582 13.62 -7.07 -4.31
N ILE A 583 13.05 -6.70 -5.45
CA ILE A 583 11.77 -7.23 -5.96
C ILE A 583 12.09 -8.05 -7.21
N GLU A 584 11.75 -9.32 -7.19
CA GLU A 584 12.14 -10.32 -8.19
C GLU A 584 10.92 -10.97 -8.85
N THR A 585 11.05 -11.32 -10.13
CA THR A 585 10.03 -11.96 -10.97
C THR A 585 10.70 -12.97 -11.89
N GLY A 586 9.96 -13.98 -12.36
CA GLY A 586 10.51 -14.99 -13.27
C GLY A 586 11.29 -16.07 -12.54
N ILE A 587 12.47 -15.73 -12.04
CA ILE A 587 13.31 -16.61 -11.21
C ILE A 587 13.62 -15.90 -9.90
N LEU A 588 13.57 -16.65 -8.80
CA LEU A 588 14.09 -16.21 -7.51
C LEU A 588 15.62 -16.31 -7.56
N THR A 589 16.35 -15.20 -7.62
CA THR A 589 17.82 -15.19 -7.68
C THR A 589 18.44 -15.19 -6.29
N GLU A 590 17.87 -14.43 -5.33
CA GLU A 590 18.29 -14.48 -3.93
C GLU A 590 17.61 -15.65 -3.20
N LYS A 591 18.43 -16.62 -2.78
CA LYS A 591 17.98 -17.90 -2.19
C LYS A 591 18.68 -18.23 -0.88
N ARG A 592 19.60 -17.39 -0.38
CA ARG A 592 20.55 -17.73 0.69
C ARG A 592 19.92 -18.30 1.96
N PHE A 593 18.72 -17.86 2.32
CA PHE A 593 18.01 -18.28 3.54
C PHE A 593 16.73 -19.07 3.27
N ILE A 594 16.49 -19.50 2.03
CA ILE A 594 15.24 -20.14 1.60
C ILE A 594 15.50 -21.63 1.33
N SER A 595 14.85 -22.50 2.10
CA SER A 595 15.03 -23.97 2.04
C SER A 595 14.39 -24.63 0.82
N SER A 596 13.38 -23.99 0.21
CA SER A 596 12.70 -24.48 -0.99
C SER A 596 12.31 -23.29 -1.87
N SER A 597 12.78 -23.28 -3.12
CA SER A 597 12.44 -22.24 -4.10
C SER A 597 11.17 -22.59 -4.87
N PRO A 598 10.33 -21.59 -5.23
CA PRO A 598 9.31 -21.76 -6.25
C PRO A 598 9.94 -22.15 -7.60
N SER A 599 9.19 -22.82 -8.47
CA SER A 599 9.61 -23.02 -9.85
C SER A 599 9.70 -21.68 -10.59
N SER A 600 10.59 -21.57 -11.58
CA SER A 600 10.62 -20.42 -12.48
C SER A 600 9.26 -20.20 -13.16
N PHE A 601 8.96 -18.99 -13.62
CA PHE A 601 7.73 -18.69 -14.34
C PHE A 601 7.91 -18.82 -15.86
N ILE A 602 6.89 -19.38 -16.52
CA ILE A 602 6.76 -19.38 -17.99
C ILE A 602 5.43 -18.70 -18.31
N GLY A 603 5.45 -17.65 -19.11
CA GLY A 603 4.27 -16.85 -19.43
C GLY A 603 4.57 -15.35 -19.51
N HIS A 604 3.55 -14.54 -19.28
CA HIS A 604 3.64 -13.08 -19.34
C HIS A 604 3.22 -12.44 -18.01
N LEU A 605 3.93 -11.38 -17.61
CA LEU A 605 3.52 -10.47 -16.54
C LEU A 605 3.26 -9.08 -17.14
N GLN A 606 2.33 -8.33 -16.55
CA GLN A 606 2.01 -6.96 -16.94
C GLN A 606 1.69 -6.10 -15.71
N GLY A 607 2.12 -4.83 -15.72
CA GLY A 607 1.67 -3.82 -14.76
C GLY A 607 1.98 -4.14 -13.30
N LEU A 608 3.16 -4.71 -13.00
CA LEU A 608 3.63 -4.91 -11.63
C LEU A 608 3.76 -3.55 -10.94
N LYS A 609 2.84 -3.29 -10.00
CA LYS A 609 2.80 -2.13 -9.13
C LYS A 609 3.10 -2.56 -7.70
N PHE A 610 4.02 -1.89 -7.03
CA PHE A 610 4.34 -2.10 -5.62
C PHE A 610 4.48 -0.74 -4.92
N ASN A 611 3.68 -0.48 -3.90
CA ASN A 611 3.61 0.78 -3.13
C ASN A 611 3.57 2.05 -4.01
N GLY A 612 2.82 2.00 -5.12
CA GLY A 612 2.70 3.10 -6.09
C GLY A 612 3.53 2.91 -7.36
N MET A 613 4.68 2.24 -7.28
CA MET A 613 5.70 2.21 -8.33
C MET A 613 5.44 1.10 -9.36
N PHE A 614 5.42 1.44 -10.65
CA PHE A 614 5.16 0.52 -11.77
C PHE A 614 6.47 -0.05 -12.35
N TYR A 615 7.07 -1.02 -11.67
CA TYR A 615 8.46 -1.42 -11.93
C TYR A 615 8.73 -1.93 -13.36
N ILE A 616 7.84 -2.69 -13.99
CA ILE A 616 8.06 -3.18 -15.37
C ILE A 616 8.13 -2.00 -16.36
N ASP A 617 7.25 -1.02 -16.21
CA ASP A 617 7.22 0.17 -17.06
C ASP A 617 8.43 1.08 -16.78
N MET A 618 8.81 1.27 -15.51
CA MET A 618 9.97 2.07 -15.13
C MET A 618 11.29 1.48 -15.65
N CYS A 619 11.47 0.15 -15.54
CA CYS A 619 12.64 -0.55 -16.11
C CYS A 619 12.69 -0.43 -17.65
N LYS A 620 11.53 -0.47 -18.32
CA LYS A 620 11.45 -0.35 -19.79
C LYS A 620 11.80 1.05 -20.29
N ASN A 621 11.33 2.08 -19.59
CA ASN A 621 11.52 3.47 -19.99
C ASN A 621 12.93 3.99 -19.64
N GLY A 622 13.63 3.35 -18.70
CA GLY A 622 14.85 3.88 -18.09
C GLY A 622 14.58 4.93 -17.02
N ASP A 623 13.39 4.91 -16.41
CA ASP A 623 13.03 5.80 -15.28
C ASP A 623 13.83 5.46 -14.01
N ILE A 624 14.43 4.25 -13.97
CA ILE A 624 15.35 3.75 -12.92
C ILE A 624 16.52 3.00 -13.56
N ASP A 625 17.70 3.10 -12.96
CA ASP A 625 18.94 2.44 -13.37
C ASP A 625 19.20 1.11 -12.63
N PHE A 626 18.59 0.93 -11.45
CA PHE A 626 18.76 -0.24 -10.57
C PHE A 626 17.88 -1.46 -10.94
N CYS A 627 17.77 -1.76 -12.24
CA CYS A 627 16.97 -2.88 -12.76
C CYS A 627 17.81 -3.86 -13.59
N GLU A 628 17.85 -5.13 -13.15
CA GLU A 628 18.58 -6.23 -13.77
C GLU A 628 17.59 -7.22 -14.41
N LEU A 629 17.65 -7.45 -15.73
CA LEU A 629 16.74 -8.40 -16.39
C LEU A 629 17.33 -9.03 -17.66
N ASN A 630 16.97 -10.29 -17.90
CA ASN A 630 17.15 -10.99 -19.18
C ASN A 630 15.80 -11.40 -19.82
N ALA A 631 14.68 -11.13 -19.15
CA ALA A 631 13.33 -11.27 -19.69
C ALA A 631 13.08 -10.36 -20.90
N ARG A 632 12.09 -10.68 -21.74
CA ARG A 632 11.87 -9.98 -23.02
C ARG A 632 10.57 -9.18 -23.03
N PHE A 633 10.66 -7.87 -23.23
CA PHE A 633 9.48 -7.01 -23.38
C PHE A 633 8.61 -7.41 -24.58
N GLY A 634 7.31 -7.16 -24.45
CA GLY A 634 6.29 -7.49 -25.46
C GLY A 634 5.86 -8.95 -25.44
N MET A 635 4.58 -9.18 -25.73
CA MET A 635 3.96 -10.51 -25.83
C MET A 635 4.54 -11.29 -27.01
N ARG A 636 4.67 -12.61 -26.86
CA ARG A 636 5.26 -13.53 -27.84
C ARG A 636 4.83 -14.96 -27.53
N SER A 637 4.74 -15.84 -28.54
CA SER A 637 4.67 -17.28 -28.25
C SER A 637 5.95 -17.73 -27.54
N ILE A 638 5.82 -18.60 -26.55
CA ILE A 638 6.91 -19.07 -25.69
C ILE A 638 7.13 -20.56 -25.95
N ILE A 639 8.36 -20.89 -26.38
CA ILE A 639 8.89 -22.24 -26.52
C ILE A 639 10.14 -22.29 -25.63
N ALA A 640 10.03 -22.89 -24.45
CA ALA A 640 11.11 -22.91 -23.46
C ALA A 640 12.01 -24.14 -23.61
N ASP A 641 13.34 -23.95 -23.54
CA ASP A 641 14.40 -24.96 -23.70
C ASP A 641 14.06 -26.11 -24.68
N PRO A 642 13.83 -25.81 -25.98
CA PRO A 642 13.53 -26.85 -26.96
C PRO A 642 14.70 -27.81 -27.13
N VAL A 643 14.40 -29.11 -27.18
CA VAL A 643 15.37 -30.20 -27.36
C VAL A 643 14.89 -31.15 -28.45
N THR A 644 15.79 -31.48 -29.38
CA THR A 644 15.55 -32.37 -30.52
C THR A 644 16.01 -33.79 -30.23
N PHE A 645 15.12 -34.76 -30.45
CA PHE A 645 15.39 -36.19 -30.47
C PHE A 645 15.47 -36.63 -31.94
N LYS A 646 16.70 -36.78 -32.45
CA LYS A 646 16.92 -36.95 -33.90
C LYS A 646 16.41 -38.26 -34.47
N SER A 647 16.36 -39.33 -33.68
CA SER A 647 15.96 -40.67 -34.12
C SER A 647 14.90 -41.26 -33.20
N LYS A 648 14.09 -42.20 -33.69
CA LYS A 648 13.14 -42.98 -32.86
C LYS A 648 13.81 -43.91 -31.84
N GLY A 649 15.15 -44.00 -31.86
CA GLY A 649 15.97 -44.66 -30.84
C GLY A 649 16.59 -43.70 -29.82
N SER A 650 16.36 -42.38 -29.96
CA SER A 650 16.86 -41.36 -29.03
C SER A 650 15.91 -41.23 -27.84
N TYR A 651 16.42 -41.41 -26.62
CA TYR A 651 15.64 -41.26 -25.39
C TYR A 651 16.53 -40.95 -24.18
N LEU A 652 15.93 -40.47 -23.10
CA LEU A 652 16.64 -40.16 -21.85
C LEU A 652 15.82 -40.57 -20.63
N GLY A 653 16.50 -40.75 -19.49
CA GLY A 653 15.86 -40.99 -18.19
C GLY A 653 16.01 -39.78 -17.25
N LEU A 654 14.93 -39.40 -16.59
CA LEU A 654 14.88 -38.41 -15.52
C LEU A 654 14.51 -39.09 -14.19
N ALA A 655 14.66 -38.36 -13.07
CA ALA A 655 14.17 -38.81 -11.78
C ALA A 655 12.64 -39.06 -11.80
N THR A 656 12.19 -40.04 -10.99
CA THR A 656 10.79 -40.48 -10.90
C THR A 656 9.81 -39.32 -10.77
N LEU A 657 8.75 -39.32 -11.58
CA LEU A 657 7.71 -38.29 -11.55
C LEU A 657 6.99 -38.27 -10.19
N GLN A 658 6.97 -37.09 -9.55
CA GLN A 658 6.32 -36.89 -8.25
C GLN A 658 4.84 -36.52 -8.46
N ALA A 659 3.96 -37.52 -8.62
CA ALA A 659 2.54 -37.33 -9.00
C ALA A 659 1.52 -38.01 -8.05
N TYR A 660 1.87 -38.13 -6.77
CA TYR A 660 1.17 -38.97 -5.77
C TYR A 660 -0.32 -38.60 -5.55
N THR A 661 -0.65 -37.38 -5.12
CA THR A 661 -2.05 -36.96 -4.82
C THR A 661 -2.75 -36.25 -5.98
N SER A 662 -2.01 -35.44 -6.73
CA SER A 662 -2.46 -34.72 -7.92
C SER A 662 -1.29 -34.61 -8.89
N MET A 663 -1.62 -34.34 -10.15
CA MET A 663 -0.64 -34.28 -11.23
C MET A 663 -0.98 -33.15 -12.18
N HIS A 664 0.01 -32.35 -12.56
CA HIS A 664 -0.05 -31.40 -13.65
C HIS A 664 1.19 -31.59 -14.52
N LEU A 665 1.01 -32.09 -15.73
CA LEU A 665 2.05 -32.14 -16.76
C LEU A 665 1.72 -31.11 -17.82
N PHE A 666 2.73 -30.38 -18.27
CA PHE A 666 2.65 -29.55 -19.46
C PHE A 666 3.90 -29.79 -20.30
N PHE A 667 3.74 -29.86 -21.61
CA PHE A 667 4.84 -29.82 -22.56
C PHE A 667 4.34 -29.37 -23.93
N GLN A 668 5.28 -28.96 -24.77
CA GLN A 668 5.05 -28.69 -26.18
C GLN A 668 5.83 -29.71 -27.01
N PHE A 669 5.28 -30.14 -28.14
CA PHE A 669 5.98 -31.02 -29.07
C PHE A 669 5.81 -30.56 -30.52
N LYS A 670 6.77 -30.95 -31.37
CA LYS A 670 6.76 -30.72 -32.81
C LYS A 670 7.38 -31.92 -33.52
N THR A 671 6.66 -32.53 -34.46
CA THR A 671 7.11 -33.75 -35.16
C THR A 671 6.48 -33.87 -36.54
N THR A 672 7.06 -34.74 -37.38
CA THR A 672 6.50 -35.24 -38.64
C THR A 672 6.08 -36.72 -38.54
N SER A 673 6.51 -37.45 -37.49
CA SER A 673 6.17 -38.86 -37.29
C SER A 673 4.74 -39.00 -36.75
N PRO A 674 3.87 -39.85 -37.34
CA PRO A 674 2.51 -40.07 -36.83
C PRO A 674 2.50 -40.93 -35.55
N ASP A 675 3.53 -41.72 -35.30
CA ASP A 675 3.63 -42.63 -34.16
C ASP A 675 4.95 -42.39 -33.40
N GLY A 676 4.93 -42.52 -32.07
CA GLY A 676 6.13 -42.40 -31.24
C GLY A 676 5.86 -42.20 -29.74
N PHE A 677 6.69 -42.80 -28.89
CA PHE A 677 6.58 -42.76 -27.44
C PHE A 677 7.12 -41.44 -26.84
N ILE A 678 6.34 -40.70 -26.04
CA ILE A 678 6.74 -39.37 -25.52
C ILE A 678 7.18 -39.41 -24.04
N LEU A 679 6.41 -40.02 -23.13
CA LEU A 679 6.72 -40.07 -21.69
C LEU A 679 6.29 -41.41 -21.08
N PHE A 680 7.14 -42.07 -20.28
CA PHE A 680 6.80 -43.28 -19.52
C PHE A 680 7.37 -43.28 -18.10
N ASN A 681 6.55 -43.62 -17.11
CA ASN A 681 7.03 -44.02 -15.78
C ASN A 681 6.26 -45.26 -15.34
N SER A 682 6.97 -46.32 -14.96
CA SER A 682 6.41 -47.46 -14.21
C SER A 682 6.12 -47.09 -12.76
N GLY A 683 5.36 -47.94 -12.06
CA GLY A 683 5.05 -47.84 -10.63
C GLY A 683 5.10 -49.18 -9.91
N ASP A 684 4.65 -49.19 -8.66
CA ASP A 684 4.48 -50.43 -7.88
C ASP A 684 3.34 -51.29 -8.47
N GLY A 685 3.60 -52.58 -8.66
CA GLY A 685 2.61 -53.51 -9.19
C GLY A 685 2.29 -53.27 -10.68
N ASN A 686 1.08 -52.78 -10.96
CA ASN A 686 0.62 -52.47 -12.31
C ASN A 686 0.54 -50.97 -12.60
N ASP A 687 0.82 -50.10 -11.62
CA ASP A 687 0.74 -48.65 -11.81
C ASP A 687 1.69 -48.19 -12.92
N PHE A 688 1.22 -47.31 -13.80
CA PHE A 688 2.08 -46.62 -14.77
C PHE A 688 1.42 -45.35 -15.29
N ILE A 689 2.24 -44.50 -15.90
CA ILE A 689 1.82 -43.43 -16.79
C ILE A 689 2.57 -43.54 -18.12
N ALA A 690 1.83 -43.41 -19.22
CA ALA A 690 2.36 -43.32 -20.57
C ALA A 690 1.70 -42.18 -21.36
N VAL A 691 2.50 -41.45 -22.11
CA VAL A 691 2.03 -40.51 -23.14
C VAL A 691 2.71 -40.88 -24.45
N GLU A 692 1.92 -41.09 -25.48
CA GLU A 692 2.37 -41.53 -26.80
C GLU A 692 1.60 -40.80 -27.91
N LEU A 693 2.20 -40.71 -29.09
CA LEU A 693 1.52 -40.30 -30.31
C LEU A 693 1.15 -41.56 -31.09
N VAL A 694 -0.11 -41.67 -31.52
CA VAL A 694 -0.61 -42.81 -32.30
C VAL A 694 -1.44 -42.29 -33.47
N LYS A 695 -1.03 -42.60 -34.70
CA LYS A 695 -1.64 -42.10 -35.95
C LYS A 695 -1.83 -40.58 -35.99
N GLY A 696 -0.93 -39.84 -35.35
CA GLY A 696 -0.94 -38.38 -35.22
C GLY A 696 -1.78 -37.84 -34.07
N PHE A 697 -2.37 -38.67 -33.21
CA PHE A 697 -3.18 -38.22 -32.06
C PHE A 697 -2.49 -38.55 -30.75
N VAL A 698 -2.50 -37.59 -29.80
CA VAL A 698 -1.95 -37.82 -28.45
C VAL A 698 -2.84 -38.80 -27.70
N HIS A 699 -2.26 -39.87 -27.19
CA HIS A 699 -2.86 -40.78 -26.23
C HIS A 699 -2.22 -40.59 -24.85
N TYR A 700 -3.06 -40.46 -23.83
CA TYR A 700 -2.67 -40.54 -22.43
C TYR A 700 -3.20 -41.84 -21.84
N VAL A 701 -2.29 -42.75 -21.47
CA VAL A 701 -2.60 -44.06 -20.91
C VAL A 701 -2.06 -44.14 -19.48
N PHE A 702 -2.82 -44.70 -18.55
CA PHE A 702 -2.38 -44.87 -17.17
C PHE A 702 -3.10 -46.02 -16.46
N ASP A 703 -2.53 -46.49 -15.35
CA ASP A 703 -3.19 -47.38 -14.40
C ASP A 703 -2.96 -46.86 -12.97
N LEU A 704 -3.98 -47.03 -12.11
CA LEU A 704 -4.05 -46.61 -10.70
C LEU A 704 -4.50 -47.81 -9.84
N GLY A 705 -3.95 -48.98 -10.12
CA GLY A 705 -4.31 -50.28 -9.53
C GLY A 705 -5.65 -50.90 -9.98
N ASN A 706 -6.42 -50.24 -10.85
CA ASN A 706 -7.77 -50.66 -11.26
C ASN A 706 -7.87 -51.13 -12.74
N GLY A 707 -6.76 -51.19 -13.45
CA GLY A 707 -6.68 -51.56 -14.85
C GLY A 707 -6.43 -50.32 -15.74
N PRO A 708 -5.77 -50.52 -16.90
CA PRO A 708 -5.31 -49.41 -17.72
C PRO A 708 -6.48 -48.66 -18.36
N SER A 709 -6.42 -47.33 -18.28
CA SER A 709 -7.36 -46.38 -18.88
C SER A 709 -6.67 -45.56 -19.97
N LEU A 710 -7.43 -45.09 -20.96
CA LEU A 710 -6.92 -44.34 -22.13
C LEU A 710 -7.81 -43.12 -22.41
N LEU A 711 -7.22 -41.92 -22.38
CA LEU A 711 -7.80 -40.71 -22.95
C LEU A 711 -7.12 -40.43 -24.28
N LYS A 712 -7.91 -40.12 -25.31
CA LYS A 712 -7.41 -39.68 -26.62
C LYS A 712 -7.61 -38.17 -26.76
N GLY A 713 -6.61 -37.48 -27.31
CA GLY A 713 -6.74 -36.08 -27.70
C GLY A 713 -7.83 -35.91 -28.76
N ASN A 714 -8.65 -34.88 -28.62
CA ASN A 714 -9.78 -34.59 -29.50
C ASN A 714 -9.42 -33.56 -30.59
N SER A 715 -8.20 -33.61 -31.13
CA SER A 715 -7.80 -32.74 -32.25
C SER A 715 -8.62 -33.06 -33.51
N GLU A 716 -8.84 -32.05 -34.36
CA GLU A 716 -9.56 -32.24 -35.63
C GLU A 716 -8.66 -32.89 -36.70
N SER A 717 -7.36 -32.60 -36.64
CA SER A 717 -6.32 -33.12 -37.52
C SER A 717 -5.30 -33.95 -36.72
N ALA A 718 -4.49 -34.69 -37.48
CA ALA A 718 -3.25 -35.28 -36.99
C ALA A 718 -2.22 -34.17 -36.64
N LEU A 719 -1.45 -34.39 -35.58
CA LEU A 719 -0.56 -33.44 -34.91
C LEU A 719 0.92 -33.63 -35.31
N ASN A 720 1.16 -34.38 -36.39
CA ASN A 720 2.48 -34.59 -36.98
C ASN A 720 2.67 -33.70 -38.22
N ASP A 721 2.17 -32.47 -38.14
CA ASP A 721 2.14 -31.45 -39.20
C ASP A 721 3.38 -30.51 -39.17
N ASN A 722 4.38 -30.84 -38.36
CA ASN A 722 5.57 -30.04 -38.10
C ASN A 722 5.30 -28.66 -37.45
N GLN A 723 4.15 -28.46 -36.79
CA GLN A 723 3.89 -27.30 -35.92
C GLN A 723 4.16 -27.62 -34.44
N TRP A 724 4.12 -26.59 -33.59
CA TRP A 724 4.20 -26.75 -32.13
C TRP A 724 2.80 -26.92 -31.55
N HIS A 725 2.54 -28.08 -30.94
CA HIS A 725 1.31 -28.38 -30.22
C HIS A 725 1.53 -28.35 -28.71
N ASN A 726 0.54 -27.84 -27.97
CA ASN A 726 0.54 -27.74 -26.52
C ASN A 726 -0.20 -28.95 -25.94
N VAL A 727 0.39 -29.64 -24.96
CA VAL A 727 -0.22 -30.77 -24.26
C VAL A 727 -0.23 -30.49 -22.76
N VAL A 728 -1.42 -30.44 -22.17
CA VAL A 728 -1.63 -30.35 -20.73
C VAL A 728 -2.35 -31.62 -20.26
N ILE A 729 -1.79 -32.32 -19.28
CA ILE A 729 -2.39 -33.49 -18.65
C ILE A 729 -2.53 -33.21 -17.16
N THR A 730 -3.76 -33.23 -16.63
CA THR A 730 -4.00 -33.02 -15.20
C THR A 730 -4.78 -34.17 -14.56
N ARG A 731 -4.46 -34.49 -13.31
CA ARG A 731 -5.28 -35.32 -12.41
C ARG A 731 -5.50 -34.57 -11.10
N ASP A 732 -6.76 -34.32 -10.76
CA ASP A 732 -7.11 -33.71 -9.47
C ASP A 732 -7.31 -34.75 -8.35
N ALA A 733 -7.50 -34.27 -7.12
CA ALA A 733 -7.71 -35.11 -5.93
C ALA A 733 -9.03 -35.91 -5.93
N THR A 734 -9.89 -35.74 -6.95
CA THR A 734 -11.12 -36.51 -7.17
C THR A 734 -10.95 -37.61 -8.23
N ASN A 735 -9.71 -37.83 -8.69
CA ASN A 735 -9.37 -38.68 -9.84
C ASN A 735 -10.14 -38.28 -11.11
N THR A 736 -10.34 -36.97 -11.30
CA THR A 736 -10.76 -36.42 -12.59
C THR A 736 -9.51 -36.13 -13.42
N HIS A 737 -9.32 -36.92 -14.48
CA HIS A 737 -8.23 -36.77 -15.44
C HIS A 737 -8.68 -35.87 -16.59
N THR A 738 -7.82 -34.95 -17.03
CA THR A 738 -8.06 -34.12 -18.22
C THR A 738 -6.83 -34.11 -19.11
N LEU A 739 -7.03 -34.35 -20.41
CA LEU A 739 -6.06 -34.16 -21.48
C LEU A 739 -6.53 -32.98 -22.33
N LYS A 740 -5.79 -31.87 -22.32
CA LYS A 740 -5.99 -30.72 -23.21
C LYS A 740 -4.87 -30.71 -24.25
N VAL A 741 -5.26 -30.74 -25.53
CA VAL A 741 -4.38 -30.58 -26.69
C VAL A 741 -4.77 -29.29 -27.38
N ASP A 742 -3.84 -28.34 -27.43
CA ASP A 742 -4.06 -26.96 -27.84
C ASP A 742 -5.30 -26.35 -27.14
N ALA A 743 -6.34 -26.00 -27.88
CA ALA A 743 -7.57 -25.43 -27.33
C ALA A 743 -8.57 -26.48 -26.80
N LYS A 744 -8.42 -27.76 -27.17
CA LYS A 744 -9.45 -28.79 -26.97
C LYS A 744 -9.13 -29.68 -25.79
N SER A 745 -10.11 -29.91 -24.92
CA SER A 745 -9.97 -30.77 -23.73
C SER A 745 -10.88 -31.99 -23.77
N VAL A 746 -10.42 -33.08 -23.17
CA VAL A 746 -11.16 -34.31 -22.90
C VAL A 746 -10.97 -34.65 -21.43
N THR A 747 -12.06 -34.90 -20.72
CA THR A 747 -12.06 -35.19 -19.28
C THR A 747 -12.70 -36.55 -19.02
N GLN A 748 -12.10 -37.34 -18.13
CA GLN A 748 -12.61 -38.62 -17.67
C GLN A 748 -12.42 -38.71 -16.15
N ASN A 749 -13.49 -39.02 -15.41
CA ASN A 749 -13.37 -39.42 -14.01
C ASN A 749 -13.15 -40.93 -13.92
N VAL A 750 -12.19 -41.37 -13.10
CA VAL A 750 -11.85 -42.79 -12.94
C VAL A 750 -11.96 -43.21 -11.49
N ASN A 751 -12.81 -44.21 -11.24
CA ASN A 751 -12.85 -44.92 -9.96
C ASN A 751 -11.53 -45.72 -9.83
N GLY A 752 -10.64 -45.28 -8.94
CA GLY A 752 -9.25 -45.74 -8.83
C GLY A 752 -8.73 -45.67 -7.40
N ALA A 753 -7.51 -46.17 -7.17
CA ALA A 753 -6.76 -45.75 -5.99
C ALA A 753 -6.59 -44.21 -6.02
N LYS A 754 -6.53 -43.57 -4.84
CA LYS A 754 -6.35 -42.10 -4.78
C LYS A 754 -4.96 -41.63 -5.21
N ASN A 755 -4.01 -42.57 -5.24
CA ASN A 755 -2.61 -42.31 -5.44
C ASN A 755 -2.10 -42.98 -6.71
N LEU A 756 -1.06 -42.41 -7.31
CA LEU A 756 -0.29 -42.99 -8.41
C LEU A 756 1.12 -43.26 -7.89
N ASP A 757 1.46 -44.52 -7.63
CA ASP A 757 2.68 -44.90 -6.90
C ASP A 757 3.83 -45.26 -7.86
N LEU A 758 4.42 -44.23 -8.48
CA LEU A 758 5.49 -44.36 -9.48
C LEU A 758 6.85 -44.76 -8.89
N LYS A 759 7.64 -45.52 -9.66
CA LYS A 759 8.97 -46.06 -9.32
C LYS A 759 9.90 -46.09 -10.52
N GLY A 760 11.19 -45.94 -10.23
CA GLY A 760 12.23 -45.94 -11.26
C GLY A 760 12.18 -44.69 -12.13
N ASP A 761 12.99 -44.68 -13.17
CA ASP A 761 13.24 -43.49 -13.98
C ASP A 761 12.02 -43.11 -14.82
N LEU A 762 11.82 -41.80 -15.01
CA LEU A 762 10.89 -41.25 -15.98
C LEU A 762 11.59 -41.22 -17.35
N PHE A 763 11.14 -42.05 -18.28
CA PHE A 763 11.68 -42.09 -19.64
C PHE A 763 11.01 -41.03 -20.52
N VAL A 764 11.81 -40.31 -21.30
CA VAL A 764 11.36 -39.24 -22.22
C VAL A 764 11.80 -39.57 -23.64
N ALA A 765 10.88 -39.37 -24.59
CA ALA A 765 10.98 -39.61 -26.04
C ALA A 765 11.24 -41.06 -26.48
N GLY A 766 11.31 -42.03 -25.57
CA GLY A 766 11.46 -43.44 -25.94
C GLY A 766 11.87 -44.31 -24.77
N LEU A 767 12.08 -45.59 -25.03
CA LEU A 767 12.42 -46.62 -24.05
C LEU A 767 13.65 -47.42 -24.50
N GLY A 768 14.25 -48.15 -23.56
CA GLY A 768 15.27 -49.15 -23.88
C GLY A 768 14.73 -50.26 -24.79
N PRO A 769 15.52 -50.83 -25.71
CA PRO A 769 15.03 -51.77 -26.73
C PRO A 769 14.21 -52.96 -26.19
N ASN A 770 14.60 -53.50 -25.03
CA ASN A 770 13.93 -54.65 -24.41
C ASN A 770 12.64 -54.27 -23.64
N MET A 771 12.39 -52.98 -23.39
CA MET A 771 11.24 -52.51 -22.61
C MET A 771 9.95 -52.50 -23.43
N TYR A 772 10.02 -52.20 -24.74
CA TYR A 772 8.84 -52.18 -25.63
C TYR A 772 8.09 -53.52 -25.69
N GLN A 773 8.78 -54.64 -25.39
CA GLN A 773 8.18 -55.98 -25.35
C GLN A 773 7.26 -56.21 -24.14
N ASN A 774 7.49 -55.47 -23.05
CA ASN A 774 6.81 -55.63 -21.76
C ASN A 774 5.81 -54.50 -21.46
N LEU A 775 5.39 -53.75 -22.48
CA LEU A 775 4.46 -52.63 -22.31
C LEU A 775 3.02 -53.07 -21.99
N PRO A 776 2.27 -52.28 -21.21
CA PRO A 776 0.85 -52.51 -20.97
C PRO A 776 0.03 -52.56 -22.28
N LYS A 777 -0.98 -53.44 -22.33
CA LYS A 777 -1.72 -53.75 -23.57
C LYS A 777 -2.37 -52.57 -24.29
N LEU A 778 -2.74 -51.50 -23.57
CA LEU A 778 -3.34 -50.29 -24.16
C LEU A 778 -2.31 -49.30 -24.73
N VAL A 779 -1.02 -49.47 -24.44
CA VAL A 779 0.07 -48.66 -24.98
C VAL A 779 0.48 -49.26 -26.32
N VAL A 780 0.38 -48.49 -27.40
CA VAL A 780 0.42 -48.99 -28.78
C VAL A 780 1.79 -48.80 -29.42
N SER A 781 2.51 -47.72 -29.14
CA SER A 781 3.80 -47.40 -29.77
C SER A 781 4.87 -48.44 -29.46
N ARG A 782 5.68 -48.81 -30.47
CA ARG A 782 6.80 -49.75 -30.37
C ARG A 782 8.13 -49.14 -30.81
N GLU A 783 8.16 -47.81 -30.89
CA GLU A 783 9.26 -46.96 -31.32
C GLU A 783 9.19 -45.62 -30.54
N GLY A 784 10.32 -44.96 -30.37
CA GLY A 784 10.40 -43.67 -29.68
C GLY A 784 9.89 -42.51 -30.52
N PHE A 785 9.64 -41.38 -29.86
CA PHE A 785 9.35 -40.11 -30.49
C PHE A 785 10.58 -39.54 -31.20
N GLN A 786 10.39 -39.11 -32.43
CA GLN A 786 11.38 -38.37 -33.22
C GLN A 786 10.81 -36.98 -33.49
N GLY A 787 11.54 -35.93 -33.14
CA GLY A 787 11.03 -34.56 -33.18
C GLY A 787 11.60 -33.69 -32.07
N CYS A 788 10.93 -32.58 -31.77
CA CYS A 788 11.29 -31.69 -30.67
C CYS A 788 10.30 -31.77 -29.50
N LEU A 789 10.82 -31.66 -28.29
CA LEU A 789 10.04 -31.37 -27.07
C LEU A 789 10.50 -30.03 -26.48
N ALA A 790 9.60 -29.29 -25.85
CA ALA A 790 9.87 -28.01 -25.20
C ALA A 790 8.91 -27.77 -24.02
N SER A 791 9.22 -26.77 -23.18
CA SER A 791 8.37 -26.27 -22.10
C SER A 791 7.88 -27.35 -21.12
N ILE A 792 8.71 -28.36 -20.86
CA ILE A 792 8.36 -29.49 -20.01
C ILE A 792 8.23 -29.06 -18.55
N ASP A 793 7.04 -29.22 -18.01
CA ASP A 793 6.70 -29.10 -16.60
C ASP A 793 6.23 -30.47 -16.07
N LEU A 794 6.99 -31.01 -15.12
CA LEU A 794 6.74 -32.27 -14.44
C LEU A 794 6.23 -31.99 -13.03
N ASN A 795 4.95 -31.65 -12.91
CA ASN A 795 4.26 -31.34 -11.65
C ASN A 795 4.95 -30.25 -10.81
N GLY A 796 5.36 -29.17 -11.47
CA GLY A 796 6.04 -28.01 -10.89
C GLY A 796 7.55 -28.01 -11.13
N ARG A 797 8.16 -29.13 -11.54
CA ARG A 797 9.59 -29.20 -11.88
C ARG A 797 9.81 -28.90 -13.37
N LEU A 798 10.68 -27.94 -13.67
CA LEU A 798 11.25 -27.70 -15.00
C LEU A 798 12.61 -28.42 -15.09
N PRO A 799 12.70 -29.65 -15.63
CA PRO A 799 13.99 -30.29 -15.85
C PRO A 799 14.69 -29.67 -17.06
N ASP A 800 15.99 -29.42 -16.96
CA ASP A 800 16.83 -29.29 -18.14
C ASP A 800 17.02 -30.69 -18.74
N LEU A 801 16.32 -31.00 -19.83
CA LEU A 801 16.32 -32.35 -20.41
C LEU A 801 17.72 -32.94 -20.67
N ILE A 802 18.72 -32.09 -20.93
CA ILE A 802 20.07 -32.56 -21.29
C ILE A 802 20.98 -32.66 -20.07
N ASN A 803 20.85 -31.75 -19.10
CA ASN A 803 21.70 -31.68 -17.92
C ASN A 803 21.14 -32.44 -16.70
N ASP A 804 19.82 -32.52 -16.54
CA ASP A 804 19.15 -33.27 -15.45
C ASP A 804 18.96 -34.76 -15.79
N ALA A 805 19.30 -35.19 -17.01
CA ALA A 805 19.20 -36.58 -17.43
C ALA A 805 20.14 -37.49 -16.64
N LEU A 806 19.56 -38.53 -16.00
CA LEU A 806 20.28 -39.59 -15.32
C LEU A 806 21.13 -40.42 -16.31
N PHE A 807 20.59 -40.61 -17.52
CA PHE A 807 21.29 -41.18 -18.67
C PHE A 807 20.64 -40.69 -19.97
N ARG A 808 21.36 -40.81 -21.10
CA ARG A 808 20.91 -40.46 -22.45
C ARG A 808 21.29 -41.56 -23.43
N SER A 809 20.46 -41.79 -24.44
CA SER A 809 20.68 -42.76 -25.52
C SER A 809 20.33 -42.12 -26.87
N GLY A 810 21.04 -42.53 -27.93
CA GLY A 810 20.89 -41.95 -29.26
C GLY A 810 21.40 -40.50 -29.37
N GLN A 811 20.91 -39.79 -30.38
CA GLN A 811 21.27 -38.39 -30.66
C GLN A 811 20.19 -37.44 -30.11
N ILE A 812 20.59 -36.58 -29.17
CA ILE A 812 19.74 -35.61 -28.47
C ILE A 812 20.50 -34.28 -28.43
N GLU A 813 19.89 -33.22 -28.94
CA GLU A 813 20.55 -31.92 -29.16
C GLU A 813 19.67 -30.75 -28.69
N ARG A 814 20.28 -29.63 -28.27
CA ARG A 814 19.52 -28.41 -27.94
C ARG A 814 19.02 -27.72 -29.20
N GLY A 815 17.92 -27.00 -29.06
CA GLY A 815 17.26 -26.30 -30.15
C GLY A 815 16.22 -27.18 -30.85
N CYS A 816 15.49 -26.54 -31.77
CA CYS A 816 14.56 -27.19 -32.67
C CYS A 816 14.60 -26.47 -34.02
N GLU A 817 15.53 -26.87 -34.88
CA GLU A 817 15.64 -26.36 -36.25
C GLU A 817 14.58 -27.01 -37.17
N GLY A 818 13.92 -28.07 -36.71
CA GLY A 818 12.95 -28.85 -37.47
C GLY A 818 13.63 -29.89 -38.38
N PRO A 819 12.95 -30.33 -39.46
CA PRO A 819 13.51 -31.30 -40.38
C PRO A 819 14.78 -30.82 -41.07
N SER A 820 15.76 -31.71 -41.22
CA SER A 820 17.10 -31.34 -41.76
C SER A 820 17.08 -30.95 -43.25
N THR A 821 16.05 -31.38 -44.00
CA THR A 821 15.71 -30.87 -45.33
C THR A 821 14.19 -30.76 -45.45
N THR A 822 13.68 -29.82 -46.22
CA THR A 822 12.23 -29.56 -46.35
C THR A 822 11.73 -29.74 -47.77
N CYS A 823 10.50 -30.23 -47.92
CA CYS A 823 9.81 -30.29 -49.21
C CYS A 823 9.72 -28.92 -49.87
N GLN A 824 10.30 -28.80 -51.07
CA GLN A 824 10.18 -27.69 -52.00
C GLN A 824 9.30 -28.10 -53.19
N GLU A 825 8.85 -27.14 -54.01
CA GLU A 825 8.01 -27.41 -55.20
C GLU A 825 8.68 -28.35 -56.22
N ASP A 826 10.01 -28.37 -56.27
CA ASP A 826 10.83 -29.19 -57.18
C ASP A 826 11.41 -30.47 -56.54
N SER A 827 11.10 -30.73 -55.26
CA SER A 827 11.64 -31.89 -54.52
C SER A 827 11.21 -33.24 -55.09
N CYS A 828 10.04 -33.29 -55.74
CA CYS A 828 9.50 -34.48 -56.39
C CYS A 828 9.14 -34.16 -57.83
N ALA A 829 9.68 -34.95 -58.77
CA ALA A 829 9.40 -34.77 -60.19
C ALA A 829 8.06 -35.39 -60.61
N ASN A 830 7.62 -35.07 -61.83
CA ASN A 830 6.48 -35.70 -62.50
C ASN A 830 5.17 -35.71 -61.67
N MET A 831 4.95 -34.66 -60.88
CA MET A 831 3.81 -34.49 -59.96
C MET A 831 3.72 -35.53 -58.83
N GLY A 832 4.85 -36.17 -58.47
CA GLY A 832 4.94 -36.97 -57.25
C GLY A 832 4.70 -36.15 -56.00
N VAL A 833 4.04 -36.72 -55.00
CA VAL A 833 3.68 -35.99 -53.77
C VAL A 833 4.86 -35.99 -52.81
N CYS A 834 5.36 -34.82 -52.44
CA CYS A 834 6.43 -34.71 -51.45
C CYS A 834 5.89 -34.96 -50.04
N ILE A 835 6.41 -35.99 -49.39
CA ILE A 835 6.11 -36.36 -48.01
C ILE A 835 7.31 -35.99 -47.15
N GLN A 836 7.09 -35.05 -46.23
CA GLN A 836 8.09 -34.58 -45.28
C GLN A 836 8.40 -35.65 -44.22
N GLN A 837 9.67 -36.02 -44.06
CA GLN A 837 10.18 -36.80 -42.93
C GLN A 837 10.97 -35.88 -41.98
N TRP A 838 11.58 -36.44 -40.92
CA TRP A 838 12.40 -35.67 -39.99
C TRP A 838 13.82 -35.41 -40.51
N GLU A 839 14.51 -36.44 -41.00
CA GLU A 839 15.88 -36.30 -41.51
C GLU A 839 15.92 -35.96 -43.01
N ASN A 840 14.87 -36.27 -43.77
CA ASN A 840 14.78 -36.04 -45.21
C ASN A 840 13.35 -35.74 -45.68
N PHE A 841 13.13 -35.80 -46.99
CA PHE A 841 11.81 -35.97 -47.60
C PHE A 841 11.79 -37.24 -48.47
N THR A 842 10.59 -37.73 -48.78
CA THR A 842 10.34 -38.88 -49.65
C THR A 842 9.25 -38.54 -50.64
N CYS A 843 9.36 -38.98 -51.89
CA CYS A 843 8.33 -38.75 -52.91
C CYS A 843 7.41 -39.96 -53.05
N ASP A 844 6.10 -39.75 -52.93
CA ASP A 844 5.10 -40.74 -53.32
C ASP A 844 4.86 -40.67 -54.82
N CYS A 845 5.36 -41.69 -55.52
CA CYS A 845 5.26 -41.84 -56.95
C CYS A 845 4.08 -42.71 -57.40
N THR A 846 3.24 -43.22 -56.47
CA THR A 846 2.19 -44.22 -56.78
C THR A 846 1.12 -43.73 -57.77
N MET A 847 0.87 -42.42 -57.81
CA MET A 847 -0.04 -41.78 -58.76
C MET A 847 0.70 -41.20 -60.00
N THR A 848 1.98 -41.54 -60.18
CA THR A 848 2.81 -41.15 -61.33
C THR A 848 3.15 -42.37 -62.19
N SER A 849 3.58 -42.16 -63.44
CA SER A 849 4.16 -43.21 -64.30
C SER A 849 5.65 -43.45 -64.04
N TYR A 850 6.18 -43.02 -62.90
CA TYR A 850 7.61 -43.01 -62.58
C TYR A 850 7.87 -43.71 -61.25
N THR A 851 9.12 -44.11 -61.07
CA THR A 851 9.67 -44.77 -59.88
C THR A 851 10.91 -44.02 -59.38
N GLY A 852 11.62 -44.60 -58.41
CA GLY A 852 12.80 -43.97 -57.81
C GLY A 852 12.46 -43.01 -56.67
N THR A 853 13.48 -42.54 -55.96
CA THR A 853 13.32 -41.75 -54.72
C THR A 853 12.74 -40.35 -54.94
N GLN A 854 12.78 -39.84 -56.17
CA GLN A 854 12.27 -38.52 -56.58
C GLN A 854 11.25 -38.59 -57.73
N CYS A 855 10.70 -39.76 -58.02
CA CYS A 855 9.76 -39.99 -59.13
C CYS A 855 10.33 -39.59 -60.51
N ASN A 856 11.62 -39.84 -60.75
CA ASN A 856 12.33 -39.51 -61.98
C ASN A 856 12.70 -40.75 -62.84
N ASP A 857 12.68 -41.96 -62.27
CA ASP A 857 13.06 -43.17 -62.99
C ASP A 857 11.86 -43.67 -63.81
N GLN A 858 12.05 -44.05 -65.07
CA GLN A 858 10.97 -44.62 -65.88
C GLN A 858 10.63 -46.04 -65.39
N SER A 859 9.35 -46.31 -65.10
CA SER A 859 8.91 -47.66 -64.77
C SER A 859 9.16 -48.61 -65.95
N GLN A 860 9.85 -49.73 -65.75
CA GLN A 860 9.99 -50.74 -66.81
C GLN A 860 8.67 -51.46 -67.06
N GLY A 861 7.92 -50.96 -68.06
CA GLY A 861 6.75 -51.66 -68.57
C GLY A 861 7.17 -52.94 -69.28
N PHE A 862 6.48 -54.05 -68.97
CA PHE A 862 6.64 -55.32 -69.69
C PHE A 862 6.33 -55.11 -71.18
N SER A 863 7.35 -55.23 -72.03
CA SER A 863 7.14 -55.27 -73.48
C SER A 863 6.57 -56.63 -73.88
N ASN A 864 5.32 -56.65 -74.35
CA ASN A 864 4.72 -57.83 -74.97
C ASN A 864 5.43 -58.15 -76.30
N SER A 865 6.48 -58.97 -76.24
CA SER A 865 7.26 -59.39 -77.43
C SER A 865 7.47 -60.92 -77.55
N GLU A 866 6.74 -61.75 -76.80
CA GLU A 866 6.87 -63.22 -76.83
C GLU A 866 5.54 -63.99 -76.94
N LEU A 867 4.56 -63.48 -77.71
CA LEU A 867 3.30 -64.23 -77.95
C LEU A 867 2.71 -64.01 -79.36
N SER A 868 3.52 -64.26 -80.40
CA SER A 868 3.03 -64.41 -81.79
C SER A 868 3.96 -65.23 -82.69
N GLN A 869 4.31 -66.46 -82.30
CA GLN A 869 4.92 -67.45 -83.20
C GLN A 869 4.62 -68.89 -82.72
N ARG A 870 3.46 -69.44 -83.12
CA ARG A 870 3.12 -70.89 -83.30
C ARG A 870 1.60 -71.13 -83.33
N VAL A 871 0.98 -70.89 -84.49
CA VAL A 871 -0.15 -71.67 -85.07
C VAL A 871 -0.05 -71.44 -86.60
N THR A 872 -0.45 -72.44 -87.41
CA THR A 872 -0.32 -72.54 -88.89
C THR A 872 1.13 -72.72 -89.39
N ASP A 873 1.54 -73.81 -90.04
CA ASP A 873 0.93 -75.13 -90.33
C ASP A 873 2.05 -76.21 -90.18
N ASP A 874 1.89 -77.54 -90.32
CA ASP A 874 0.79 -78.43 -90.75
C ASP A 874 0.94 -79.80 -90.05
N MET A 875 -0.11 -80.65 -90.10
CA MET A 875 -0.22 -82.08 -89.70
C MET A 875 0.04 -82.49 -88.23
#